data_AF-A0A1G6DYN6-F1
#
_entry.id   AF-A0A1G6DYN6-F1
#
_cell.length_a   1.000
_cell.length_b   1.000
_cell.length_c   1.000
_cell.angle_alpha   90.00
_cell.angle_beta   90.00
_cell.angle_gamma   90.00
#
_symmetry.space_group_name_H-M   'P 1'
#
loop_
_entity.id
_entity.type
_entity.pdbx_description
1 polymer ?
#
loop_
_entity_poly.entity_id
_entity_poly.type
_entity_poly.pdbx_seq_one_letter_code
_entity_poly.pdbx_strand_id
1 'polypeptide(L)'
;MESKSIKYQNLRDCGVKIIATIKGVTDVTGSGILYLNRNDVEYDYVITAKHILQESSKTQYKASVISKIEIQHPIEKRFELLAEIKKNQISQRVIAFDEDFAIIKIEKNQKHQFPPILVSDEPDIEDEDFYVWGTYAANYEQIHKVDFKKNDEISRRYQTKVYFEPYLMKGISGAALFSANKPCIYGIIRGFESEKMTNQTLDLVEISFTSINKKLQSLNLVPMDTEESKSKKILSKRVIDLYQAVINGMVLNIEQARRRLRTDLFDDWFHDPLMYVDLLSKEYLFSQFEDDFYTELYKPEKWNLFYVPKKRLSHRKAYVGSFKDRIIYMAMVGSLADKLDQAMISQTYSARYNKYSSDQLILNGVEQWKKLNHQLNLEANARLSTTKFKHNCLIEVDILNFYDNVDISLLATKIRRVCKTSNDFNVTDQLKNFLIRISGQNTGLPQNSDASSLLATFYINQVDVFMSNHCTSYYRFMDDIKIFCKNKYEARNLLQLLEFELKRCGLSINAQKTKIFELTDNGTSNDNMVNRKTYFKQFNLELLKLKRLLNSDDSNYRNEAFHLTIQLLNRLFQQEDPLSEIESSRELNYLLSTLKKLVIKDIRVANDKFIEMINKSIYLLHDSPWLTYQVCSILSLLSSEMVHNEFLPDLIPLVLDSRFNIFAYQNYQVWLLLAHHKCDVENLREFAIDQIERNDQTNEAGIAAMIIYMCSVDPHYHRIINRKFTEGKYQHSYFQARLSLIAQRTLEISSIPVDKIHSTLKKAPTFTNSFKDKELVLSPRDFYRSEDTINDQLYSL
;
A
#
# COMPACT_ATOMS: atom_id res chain seq x y z
N MET A 1 18.16 22.41 21.35
CA MET A 1 17.94 22.10 19.92
C MET A 1 16.94 23.10 19.41
N GLU A 2 17.40 24.10 18.68
CA GLU A 2 16.52 25.12 18.10
C GLU A 2 15.50 24.45 17.19
N SER A 3 14.21 24.69 17.47
CA SER A 3 13.12 24.32 16.58
C SER A 3 13.40 24.98 15.23
N LYS A 4 13.71 24.19 14.19
CA LYS A 4 13.59 24.66 12.81
C LYS A 4 12.13 25.12 12.67
N SER A 5 11.88 26.42 12.78
CA SER A 5 10.55 27.00 12.61
C SER A 5 10.00 26.46 11.29
N ILE A 6 8.83 25.83 11.31
CA ILE A 6 8.15 25.37 10.09
C ILE A 6 8.01 26.60 9.19
N LYS A 7 8.83 26.69 8.14
CA LYS A 7 8.78 27.83 7.21
C LYS A 7 7.39 27.82 6.57
N TYR A 8 6.73 28.97 6.55
CA TYR A 8 5.45 29.13 5.85
C TYR A 8 5.58 28.64 4.40
N GLN A 9 4.50 28.08 3.86
CA GLN A 9 4.49 27.55 2.50
C GLN A 9 4.77 28.67 1.49
N ASN A 10 5.82 28.56 0.67
CA ASN A 10 6.16 29.59 -0.30
C ASN A 10 5.22 29.52 -1.51
N LEU A 11 4.07 30.20 -1.42
CA LEU A 11 3.08 30.22 -2.49
C LEU A 11 3.50 31.08 -3.71
N ARG A 12 4.64 31.78 -3.65
CA ARG A 12 5.21 32.50 -4.80
C ARG A 12 5.43 31.57 -6.00
N ASP A 13 5.89 30.36 -5.72
CA ASP A 13 6.31 29.41 -6.75
C ASP A 13 5.11 28.84 -7.52
N CYS A 14 3.90 28.89 -6.93
CA CYS A 14 2.66 28.51 -7.62
C CYS A 14 2.19 29.58 -8.62
N GLY A 15 2.59 30.84 -8.44
CA GLY A 15 2.22 31.91 -9.37
C GLY A 15 2.87 31.68 -10.73
N VAL A 16 2.10 31.85 -11.81
CA VAL A 16 2.62 31.70 -13.18
C VAL A 16 2.31 32.93 -14.02
N LYS A 17 3.18 33.20 -14.99
CA LYS A 17 2.96 34.16 -16.07
C LYS A 17 2.41 33.40 -17.27
N ILE A 18 1.36 33.95 -17.87
CA ILE A 18 0.71 33.40 -19.07
C ILE A 18 0.92 34.39 -20.21
N ILE A 19 1.37 33.88 -21.35
CA ILE A 19 1.52 34.64 -22.60
C ILE A 19 0.68 33.95 -23.66
N ALA A 20 -0.39 34.62 -24.13
CA ALA A 20 -1.26 34.10 -25.17
C ALA A 20 -1.06 34.90 -26.47
N THR A 21 -0.75 34.20 -27.56
CA THR A 21 -0.71 34.78 -28.90
C THR A 21 -2.06 34.57 -29.57
N ILE A 22 -2.74 35.67 -29.91
CA ILE A 22 -4.10 35.65 -30.45
C ILE A 22 -4.05 36.29 -31.84
N LYS A 23 -4.82 35.77 -32.80
CA LYS A 23 -4.88 36.36 -34.15
C LYS A 23 -5.24 37.85 -34.05
N GLY A 24 -4.33 38.73 -34.48
CA GLY A 24 -4.53 40.18 -34.47
C GLY A 24 -3.95 40.91 -33.26
N VAL A 25 -3.55 40.21 -32.19
CA VAL A 25 -2.89 40.78 -31.01
C VAL A 25 -1.71 39.90 -30.60
N THR A 26 -0.50 40.42 -30.72
CA THR A 26 0.71 39.73 -30.25
C THR A 26 0.85 39.88 -28.74
N ASP A 27 0.96 38.74 -28.06
CA ASP A 27 1.41 38.57 -26.67
C ASP A 27 0.56 39.25 -25.59
N VAL A 28 -0.70 38.80 -25.46
CA VAL A 28 -1.52 39.09 -24.29
C VAL A 28 -0.88 38.44 -23.07
N THR A 29 -0.46 39.26 -22.11
CA THR A 29 0.24 38.83 -20.90
C THR A 29 -0.66 38.97 -19.68
N GLY A 30 -0.67 37.94 -18.85
CA GLY A 30 -1.43 37.91 -17.61
C GLY A 30 -0.82 36.97 -16.59
N SER A 31 -1.49 36.85 -15.44
CA SER A 31 -1.09 35.97 -14.35
C SER A 31 -2.00 34.75 -14.26
N GLY A 32 -1.53 33.72 -13.57
CA GLY A 32 -2.29 32.53 -13.24
C GLY A 32 -1.74 31.88 -11.99
N ILE A 33 -2.36 30.78 -11.60
CA ILE A 33 -1.89 29.94 -10.49
C ILE A 33 -1.82 28.48 -10.93
N LEU A 34 -0.72 27.82 -10.58
CA LEU A 34 -0.54 26.39 -10.73
C LEU A 34 -1.21 25.67 -9.55
N TYR A 35 -2.16 24.79 -9.88
CA TYR A 35 -2.84 23.89 -8.97
C TYR A 35 -2.40 22.45 -9.24
N LEU A 36 -1.80 21.83 -8.22
CA LEU A 36 -1.33 20.45 -8.30
C LEU A 36 -2.46 19.44 -8.10
N ASN A 37 -2.64 18.58 -9.10
CA ASN A 37 -3.48 17.40 -8.98
C ASN A 37 -2.75 16.24 -8.30
N ARG A 38 -3.49 15.20 -7.99
CA ARG A 38 -3.00 13.94 -7.43
C ARG A 38 -1.91 13.32 -8.31
N ASN A 39 -1.02 12.53 -7.72
CA ASN A 39 0.11 11.89 -8.44
C ASN A 39 -0.29 10.74 -9.37
N ASP A 40 -1.53 10.26 -9.29
CA ASP A 40 -2.07 9.21 -10.17
C ASP A 40 -2.61 9.74 -11.51
N VAL A 41 -2.55 11.06 -11.74
CA VAL A 41 -2.87 11.67 -13.04
C VAL A 41 -1.65 12.35 -13.65
N GLU A 42 -1.60 12.42 -14.97
CA GLU A 42 -0.44 12.94 -15.72
C GLU A 42 -0.45 14.46 -15.93
N TYR A 43 -1.45 15.17 -15.37
CA TYR A 43 -1.67 16.59 -15.62
C TYR A 43 -1.94 17.39 -14.36
N ASP A 44 -1.57 18.68 -14.39
CA ASP A 44 -1.91 19.70 -13.41
C ASP A 44 -2.78 20.80 -14.06
N TYR A 45 -3.32 21.70 -13.25
CA TYR A 45 -4.14 22.81 -13.71
C TYR A 45 -3.43 24.14 -13.56
N VAL A 46 -3.58 25.01 -14.55
CA VAL A 46 -3.31 26.43 -14.43
C VAL A 46 -4.63 27.18 -14.48
N ILE A 47 -4.95 27.87 -13.39
CA ILE A 47 -6.19 28.61 -13.23
C ILE A 47 -5.91 30.08 -13.53
N THR A 48 -6.77 30.71 -14.32
CA THR A 48 -6.60 32.11 -14.73
C THR A 48 -7.93 32.75 -15.15
N ALA A 49 -7.89 34.06 -15.44
CA ALA A 49 -9.03 34.77 -15.99
C ALA A 49 -9.16 34.51 -17.50
N LYS A 50 -10.39 34.30 -17.98
CA LYS A 50 -10.66 33.90 -19.37
C LYS A 50 -10.23 34.98 -20.37
N HIS A 51 -10.34 36.26 -20.03
CA HIS A 51 -9.97 37.37 -20.92
C HIS A 51 -8.49 37.45 -21.29
N ILE A 52 -7.59 36.79 -20.55
CA ILE A 52 -6.16 36.68 -20.91
C ILE A 52 -6.00 35.83 -22.18
N LEU A 53 -7.00 35.01 -22.51
CA LEU A 53 -7.07 34.17 -23.70
C LEU A 53 -7.94 34.78 -24.81
N GLN A 54 -8.25 36.09 -24.73
CA GLN A 54 -9.12 36.81 -25.66
C GLN A 54 -8.46 38.09 -26.17
N GLU A 55 -8.93 38.64 -27.31
CA GLU A 55 -8.41 39.91 -27.85
C GLU A 55 -8.66 41.08 -26.89
N SER A 56 -9.79 41.06 -26.17
CA SER A 56 -10.09 41.95 -25.05
C SER A 56 -11.15 41.34 -24.12
N SER A 57 -11.31 41.92 -22.92
CA SER A 57 -12.34 41.53 -21.95
C SER A 57 -13.79 41.67 -22.43
N LYS A 58 -14.01 42.35 -23.57
CA LYS A 58 -15.34 42.53 -24.19
C LYS A 58 -15.60 41.57 -25.35
N THR A 59 -14.60 40.80 -25.79
CA THR A 59 -14.74 39.86 -26.91
C THR A 59 -15.22 38.49 -26.45
N GLN A 60 -15.94 37.75 -27.30
CA GLN A 60 -16.37 36.38 -26.98
C GLN A 60 -15.20 35.39 -27.13
N TYR A 61 -15.09 34.43 -26.22
CA TYR A 61 -14.00 33.44 -26.24
C TYR A 61 -14.15 32.51 -27.44
N LYS A 62 -13.08 32.36 -28.22
CA LYS A 62 -13.01 31.42 -29.35
C LYS A 62 -11.64 30.74 -29.38
N ALA A 63 -11.60 29.45 -29.08
CA ALA A 63 -10.34 28.68 -29.09
C ALA A 63 -9.61 28.73 -30.46
N SER A 64 -10.35 28.91 -31.56
CA SER A 64 -9.80 28.92 -32.93
C SER A 64 -8.91 30.13 -33.26
N VAL A 65 -9.01 31.23 -32.50
CA VAL A 65 -8.21 32.44 -32.72
C VAL A 65 -6.88 32.44 -31.96
N ILE A 66 -6.73 31.57 -30.97
CA ILE A 66 -5.49 31.44 -30.20
C ILE A 66 -4.50 30.60 -31.00
N SER A 67 -3.29 31.09 -31.22
CA SER A 67 -2.23 30.38 -31.94
C SER A 67 -1.27 29.65 -31.01
N LYS A 68 -0.99 30.23 -29.84
CA LYS A 68 -0.03 29.71 -28.87
C LYS A 68 -0.37 30.19 -27.45
N ILE A 69 -0.13 29.35 -26.45
CA ILE A 69 -0.10 29.75 -25.03
C ILE A 69 1.22 29.29 -24.43
N GLU A 70 1.95 30.20 -23.80
CA GLU A 70 3.13 29.90 -22.99
C GLU A 70 2.81 30.14 -21.52
N ILE A 71 3.22 29.19 -20.68
CA ILE A 71 3.09 29.27 -19.23
C ILE A 71 4.50 29.24 -18.66
N GLN A 72 4.85 30.24 -17.89
CA GLN A 72 6.18 30.40 -17.31
C GLN A 72 6.08 30.53 -15.80
N HIS A 73 6.97 29.86 -15.05
CA HIS A 73 7.01 29.93 -13.59
C HIS A 73 8.27 30.66 -13.10
N PRO A 74 8.22 31.33 -11.94
CA PRO A 74 9.34 32.09 -11.43
C PRO A 74 10.42 31.16 -10.85
N ILE A 75 11.68 31.45 -11.16
CA ILE A 75 12.87 30.86 -10.52
C ILE A 75 13.81 32.00 -10.18
N GLU A 76 14.03 32.22 -8.88
CA GLU A 76 14.85 33.31 -8.34
C GLU A 76 14.45 34.69 -8.92
N LYS A 77 15.20 35.17 -9.93
CA LYS A 77 15.03 36.46 -10.61
C LYS A 77 14.62 36.35 -12.09
N ARG A 78 14.30 35.15 -12.59
CA ARG A 78 13.90 34.90 -13.98
C ARG A 78 12.65 34.02 -14.08
N PHE A 79 12.13 33.89 -15.30
CA PHE A 79 11.09 32.92 -15.63
C PHE A 79 11.67 31.73 -16.39
N GLU A 80 11.16 30.53 -16.09
CA GLU A 80 11.41 29.32 -16.89
C GLU A 80 10.09 28.83 -17.50
N LEU A 81 10.17 28.32 -18.73
CA LEU A 81 9.01 27.76 -19.43
C LEU A 81 8.53 26.50 -18.71
N LEU A 82 7.29 26.54 -18.21
CA LEU A 82 6.61 25.43 -17.58
C LEU A 82 5.88 24.57 -18.61
N ALA A 83 5.15 25.20 -19.54
CA ALA A 83 4.42 24.52 -20.60
C ALA A 83 4.21 25.42 -21.82
N GLU A 84 4.19 24.80 -23.00
CA GLU A 84 3.82 25.43 -24.26
C GLU A 84 2.65 24.67 -24.89
N ILE A 85 1.55 25.36 -25.20
CA ILE A 85 0.36 24.78 -25.83
C ILE A 85 0.21 25.36 -27.23
N LYS A 86 0.27 24.47 -28.22
CA LYS A 86 0.15 24.84 -29.64
C LYS A 86 -1.32 24.88 -30.05
N LYS A 87 -1.62 25.63 -31.13
CA LYS A 87 -2.97 25.81 -31.70
C LYS A 87 -3.82 24.54 -31.77
N ASN A 88 -3.25 23.41 -32.19
CA ASN A 88 -3.96 22.14 -32.34
C ASN A 88 -4.35 21.47 -31.01
N GLN A 89 -3.75 21.87 -29.89
CA GLN A 89 -4.00 21.32 -28.56
C GLN A 89 -4.95 22.18 -27.71
N ILE A 90 -5.23 23.42 -28.13
CA ILE A 90 -5.97 24.41 -27.33
C ILE A 90 -7.37 23.91 -26.96
N SER A 91 -8.13 23.38 -27.92
CA SER A 91 -9.49 22.87 -27.67
C SER A 91 -9.53 21.70 -26.68
N GLN A 92 -8.43 20.95 -26.54
CA GLN A 92 -8.34 19.81 -25.63
C GLN A 92 -7.75 20.17 -24.25
N ARG A 93 -7.02 21.29 -24.16
CA ARG A 93 -6.31 21.69 -22.94
C ARG A 93 -6.93 22.89 -22.24
N VAL A 94 -7.67 23.75 -22.93
CA VAL A 94 -8.32 24.93 -22.32
C VAL A 94 -9.78 24.64 -22.06
N ILE A 95 -10.18 24.76 -20.80
CA ILE A 95 -11.54 24.60 -20.32
C ILE A 95 -12.05 26.00 -19.95
N ALA A 96 -12.85 26.59 -20.84
CA ALA A 96 -13.46 27.89 -20.62
C ALA A 96 -14.80 27.73 -19.89
N PHE A 97 -15.09 28.67 -19.00
CA PHE A 97 -16.35 28.77 -18.25
C PHE A 97 -17.20 29.91 -18.80
N ASP A 98 -18.46 30.00 -18.36
CA ASP A 98 -19.37 31.06 -18.82
C ASP A 98 -18.95 32.39 -18.21
N GLU A 99 -18.52 32.36 -16.95
CA GLU A 99 -17.87 33.43 -16.22
C GLU A 99 -16.46 33.72 -16.78
N ASP A 100 -15.81 34.80 -16.35
CA ASP A 100 -14.47 35.20 -16.81
C ASP A 100 -13.35 34.32 -16.22
N PHE A 101 -13.52 33.01 -16.29
CA PHE A 101 -12.68 31.98 -15.68
C PHE A 101 -12.29 30.92 -16.71
N ALA A 102 -11.03 30.48 -16.65
CA ALA A 102 -10.51 29.42 -17.49
C ALA A 102 -9.52 28.53 -16.72
N ILE A 103 -9.53 27.25 -17.06
CA ILE A 103 -8.54 26.27 -16.60
C ILE A 103 -7.75 25.79 -17.81
N ILE A 104 -6.43 25.76 -17.67
CA ILE A 104 -5.51 25.24 -18.67
C ILE A 104 -4.86 23.98 -18.12
N LYS A 105 -5.06 22.85 -18.80
CA LYS A 105 -4.47 21.56 -18.47
C LYS A 105 -3.03 21.49 -19.00
N ILE A 106 -2.07 21.27 -18.10
CA ILE A 106 -0.65 21.11 -18.44
C ILE A 106 -0.14 19.74 -17.99
N GLU A 107 0.93 19.26 -18.61
CA GLU A 107 1.62 18.04 -18.14
C GLU A 107 2.33 18.31 -16.81
N LYS A 108 2.37 17.29 -15.94
CA LYS A 108 3.06 17.41 -14.64
C LYS A 108 4.55 17.72 -14.83
N ASN A 109 5.04 18.73 -14.11
CA ASN A 109 6.47 19.05 -14.10
C ASN A 109 7.24 18.12 -13.16
N GLN A 110 8.21 17.38 -13.69
CA GLN A 110 9.04 16.45 -12.89
C GLN A 110 10.30 17.12 -12.30
N LYS A 111 10.66 18.32 -12.74
CA LYS A 111 11.89 19.01 -12.33
C LYS A 111 11.73 19.84 -11.06
N HIS A 112 10.57 20.47 -10.89
CA HIS A 112 10.31 21.42 -9.81
C HIS A 112 9.15 20.92 -8.94
N GLN A 113 9.32 20.99 -7.62
CA GLN A 113 8.25 20.70 -6.66
C GLN A 113 7.50 21.99 -6.34
N PHE A 114 6.19 21.97 -6.52
CA PHE A 114 5.33 23.09 -6.15
C PHE A 114 4.54 22.77 -4.88
N PRO A 115 4.21 23.80 -4.08
CA PRO A 115 3.34 23.61 -2.93
C PRO A 115 1.90 23.22 -3.34
N PRO A 116 1.25 22.25 -2.67
CA PRO A 116 -0.18 22.01 -2.88
C PRO A 116 -1.03 23.15 -2.29
N ILE A 117 -2.21 23.37 -2.86
CA ILE A 117 -3.13 24.43 -2.47
C ILE A 117 -4.56 23.90 -2.39
N LEU A 118 -5.39 24.53 -1.57
CA LEU A 118 -6.83 24.28 -1.50
C LEU A 118 -7.62 25.40 -2.17
N VAL A 119 -8.89 25.13 -2.46
CA VAL A 119 -9.84 26.10 -2.99
C VAL A 119 -11.07 26.23 -2.08
N SER A 120 -11.63 27.42 -1.96
CA SER A 120 -12.86 27.69 -1.21
C SER A 120 -13.70 28.76 -1.90
N ASP A 121 -15.02 28.66 -1.76
CA ASP A 121 -15.97 29.63 -2.30
C ASP A 121 -16.07 30.90 -1.44
N GLU A 122 -15.77 30.79 -0.15
CA GLU A 122 -15.85 31.88 0.82
C GLU A 122 -14.65 31.87 1.77
N PRO A 123 -14.10 33.05 2.13
CA PRO A 123 -13.10 33.19 3.17
C PRO A 123 -13.70 32.97 4.56
N ASP A 124 -12.86 32.58 5.52
CA ASP A 124 -13.29 32.53 6.92
C ASP A 124 -13.70 33.92 7.42
N ILE A 125 -14.58 33.96 8.41
CA ILE A 125 -15.05 35.22 9.03
C ILE A 125 -13.87 36.03 9.59
N GLU A 126 -12.84 35.35 10.12
CA GLU A 126 -11.65 35.95 10.73
C GLU A 126 -10.59 36.41 9.71
N ASP A 127 -10.74 36.09 8.41
CA ASP A 127 -9.78 36.47 7.38
C ASP A 127 -10.00 37.94 6.94
N GLU A 128 -9.16 38.84 7.46
CA GLU A 128 -9.16 40.27 7.09
C GLU A 128 -8.11 40.63 6.02
N ASP A 129 -6.99 39.90 6.02
CA ASP A 129 -5.81 40.18 5.20
C ASP A 129 -5.63 39.14 4.10
N PHE A 130 -5.40 39.61 2.87
CA PHE A 130 -5.26 38.77 1.69
C PHE A 130 -4.03 39.15 0.88
N TYR A 131 -3.58 38.27 -0.01
CA TYR A 131 -2.50 38.59 -0.94
C TYR A 131 -2.61 37.82 -2.25
N VAL A 132 -1.93 38.31 -3.29
CA VAL A 132 -1.74 37.60 -4.57
C VAL A 132 -0.28 37.58 -4.99
N TRP A 133 0.04 36.64 -5.86
CA TRP A 133 1.30 36.60 -6.60
C TRP A 133 1.00 36.76 -8.09
N GLY A 134 1.49 37.84 -8.69
CA GLY A 134 1.22 38.15 -10.09
C GLY A 134 2.32 38.99 -10.74
N THR A 135 2.19 39.18 -12.05
CA THR A 135 3.09 40.05 -12.84
C THR A 135 2.57 41.48 -12.90
N TYR A 136 3.46 42.44 -13.16
CA TYR A 136 3.10 43.83 -13.40
C TYR A 136 3.48 44.25 -14.81
N ALA A 137 2.77 45.24 -15.35
CA ALA A 137 3.15 45.85 -16.61
C ALA A 137 4.48 46.61 -16.53
N ALA A 138 4.88 47.10 -15.34
CA ALA A 138 6.19 47.70 -15.12
C ALA A 138 7.35 46.70 -15.19
N ASN A 139 7.08 45.43 -14.86
CA ASN A 139 8.11 44.40 -14.79
C ASN A 139 7.47 43.01 -15.02
N TYR A 140 7.41 42.60 -16.28
CA TYR A 140 6.97 41.27 -16.67
C TYR A 140 8.03 40.18 -16.46
N GLU A 141 9.21 40.52 -15.92
CA GLU A 141 10.31 39.57 -15.71
C GLU A 141 10.30 38.97 -14.30
N GLN A 142 9.42 39.44 -13.41
CA GLN A 142 9.28 38.91 -12.06
C GLN A 142 7.81 38.76 -11.62
N ILE A 143 7.57 37.82 -10.70
CA ILE A 143 6.33 37.73 -9.92
C ILE A 143 6.51 38.48 -8.60
N HIS A 144 5.49 39.27 -8.27
CA HIS A 144 5.46 40.15 -7.11
C HIS A 144 4.27 39.85 -6.21
N LYS A 145 4.44 40.11 -4.92
CA LYS A 145 3.38 40.02 -3.92
C LYS A 145 2.61 41.34 -3.87
N VAL A 146 1.29 41.28 -3.89
CA VAL A 146 0.43 42.41 -3.53
C VAL A 146 -0.44 42.01 -2.36
N ASP A 147 -0.49 42.84 -1.34
CA ASP A 147 -1.33 42.64 -0.16
C ASP A 147 -2.61 43.47 -0.24
N PHE A 148 -3.70 42.87 0.20
CA PHE A 148 -5.05 43.42 0.19
C PHE A 148 -5.72 43.30 1.57
N LYS A 149 -6.77 44.10 1.77
CA LYS A 149 -7.70 44.00 2.89
C LYS A 149 -9.11 43.82 2.39
N LYS A 150 -9.92 43.10 3.17
CA LYS A 150 -11.37 43.02 2.96
C LYS A 150 -11.99 44.42 3.11
N ASN A 151 -12.81 44.84 2.15
CA ASN A 151 -13.39 46.20 2.12
C ASN A 151 -14.80 46.25 2.72
N ASP A 152 -15.67 45.26 2.44
CA ASP A 152 -17.05 45.18 2.97
C ASP A 152 -17.56 43.73 3.00
N GLU A 153 -18.50 43.39 3.90
CA GLU A 153 -19.03 42.01 4.07
C GLU A 153 -19.91 41.51 2.91
N ILE A 154 -20.45 42.41 2.09
CA ILE A 154 -21.55 42.09 1.14
C ILE A 154 -21.05 41.98 -0.33
N SER A 155 -19.82 42.41 -0.65
CA SER A 155 -19.28 42.34 -2.01
C SER A 155 -17.86 41.76 -2.00
N ARG A 156 -17.55 40.84 -2.93
CA ARG A 156 -16.23 40.20 -3.11
C ARG A 156 -15.14 41.19 -3.58
N ARG A 157 -15.02 42.33 -2.89
CA ARG A 157 -14.16 43.47 -3.19
C ARG A 157 -13.08 43.61 -2.16
N TYR A 158 -11.85 43.75 -2.64
CA TYR A 158 -10.66 43.81 -1.81
C TYR A 158 -9.88 45.08 -2.14
N GLN A 159 -9.51 45.82 -1.10
CA GLN A 159 -8.77 47.07 -1.24
C GLN A 159 -7.27 46.81 -1.11
N THR A 160 -6.44 47.41 -1.98
CA THR A 160 -4.98 47.31 -1.86
C THR A 160 -4.48 47.96 -0.57
N LYS A 161 -3.46 47.38 0.08
CA LYS A 161 -2.80 48.03 1.24
C LYS A 161 -1.90 49.21 0.84
N VAL A 162 -1.52 49.27 -0.43
CA VAL A 162 -0.60 50.27 -1.00
C VAL A 162 -1.23 50.84 -2.27
N TYR A 163 -1.05 52.14 -2.50
CA TYR A 163 -1.51 52.79 -3.73
C TYR A 163 -0.68 52.34 -4.93
N PHE A 164 -1.37 51.96 -6.03
CA PHE A 164 -0.74 51.64 -7.30
C PHE A 164 -1.33 52.48 -8.44
N GLU A 165 -0.47 52.87 -9.38
CA GLU A 165 -0.87 53.48 -10.65
C GLU A 165 -1.60 52.46 -11.54
N PRO A 166 -2.79 52.77 -12.09
CA PRO A 166 -3.65 51.78 -12.72
C PRO A 166 -3.04 50.98 -13.88
N TYR A 167 -2.21 51.65 -14.69
CA TYR A 167 -1.59 51.02 -15.87
C TYR A 167 -0.52 49.99 -15.50
N LEU A 168 0.06 50.08 -14.30
CA LEU A 168 1.11 49.16 -13.82
C LEU A 168 0.56 47.78 -13.45
N MET A 169 -0.73 47.68 -13.13
CA MET A 169 -1.35 46.47 -12.59
C MET A 169 -2.04 45.59 -13.64
N LYS A 170 -2.01 45.95 -14.93
CA LYS A 170 -2.65 45.16 -16.00
C LYS A 170 -2.20 43.69 -16.06
N GLY A 171 -0.96 43.39 -15.66
CA GLY A 171 -0.43 42.02 -15.64
C GLY A 171 -0.98 41.14 -14.52
N ILE A 172 -1.66 41.71 -13.50
CA ILE A 172 -2.10 40.98 -12.30
C ILE A 172 -3.38 40.17 -12.53
N SER A 173 -4.14 40.50 -13.58
CA SER A 173 -5.34 39.75 -13.95
C SER A 173 -5.04 38.26 -14.05
N GLY A 174 -5.96 37.44 -13.56
CA GLY A 174 -5.81 35.99 -13.49
C GLY A 174 -5.00 35.47 -12.31
N ALA A 175 -4.36 36.32 -11.50
CA ALA A 175 -3.73 35.90 -10.24
C ALA A 175 -4.78 35.44 -9.22
N ALA A 176 -4.40 34.49 -8.37
CA ALA A 176 -5.28 33.93 -7.34
C ALA A 176 -5.17 34.68 -6.00
N LEU A 177 -6.32 34.90 -5.36
CA LEU A 177 -6.42 35.52 -4.04
C LEU A 177 -6.28 34.48 -2.92
N PHE A 178 -5.24 34.66 -2.10
CA PHE A 178 -4.96 33.86 -0.92
C PHE A 178 -5.30 34.63 0.36
N SER A 179 -5.75 33.92 1.39
CA SER A 179 -5.74 34.45 2.77
C SER A 179 -4.32 34.53 3.31
N ALA A 180 -4.03 35.54 4.13
CA ALA A 180 -2.80 35.63 4.89
C ALA A 180 -2.66 34.51 5.95
N ASN A 181 -3.76 33.92 6.39
CA ASN A 181 -3.80 32.93 7.47
C ASN A 181 -3.72 31.49 6.98
N LYS A 182 -4.23 31.21 5.77
CA LYS A 182 -4.36 29.87 5.21
C LYS A 182 -3.90 29.81 3.75
N PRO A 183 -3.21 28.73 3.33
CA PRO A 183 -2.84 28.46 1.94
C PRO A 183 -4.03 27.96 1.10
N CYS A 184 -5.10 28.76 1.04
CA CYS A 184 -6.35 28.50 0.32
C CYS A 184 -6.65 29.62 -0.67
N ILE A 185 -7.19 29.28 -1.83
CA ILE A 185 -7.61 30.23 -2.86
C ILE A 185 -9.11 30.49 -2.74
N TYR A 186 -9.49 31.76 -2.69
CA TYR A 186 -10.89 32.21 -2.59
C TYR A 186 -11.44 32.83 -3.88
N GLY A 187 -10.58 33.08 -4.86
CA GLY A 187 -11.01 33.61 -6.13
C GLY A 187 -9.86 34.01 -7.04
N ILE A 188 -10.22 34.42 -8.25
CA ILE A 188 -9.28 34.86 -9.28
C ILE A 188 -9.53 36.34 -9.57
N ILE A 189 -8.46 37.12 -9.71
CA ILE A 189 -8.58 38.53 -10.06
C ILE A 189 -9.10 38.66 -11.48
N ARG A 190 -10.26 39.32 -11.64
CA ARG A 190 -10.80 39.73 -12.94
C ARG A 190 -10.12 41.01 -13.43
N GLY A 191 -9.92 41.95 -12.52
CA GLY A 191 -9.41 43.28 -12.81
C GLY A 191 -9.83 44.26 -11.72
N PHE A 192 -9.87 45.55 -12.07
CA PHE A 192 -10.23 46.61 -11.14
C PHE A 192 -11.61 47.19 -11.45
N GLU A 193 -12.29 47.68 -10.41
CA GLU A 193 -13.67 48.17 -10.48
C GLU A 193 -13.87 49.29 -11.51
N SER A 194 -12.86 50.17 -11.68
CA SER A 194 -12.90 51.26 -12.66
C SER A 194 -11.53 51.53 -13.28
N GLU A 195 -11.52 52.03 -14.52
CA GLU A 195 -10.28 52.42 -15.24
C GLU A 195 -9.46 53.48 -14.50
N LYS A 196 -10.08 54.25 -13.61
CA LYS A 196 -9.44 55.28 -12.78
C LYS A 196 -8.98 54.78 -11.40
N MET A 197 -9.35 53.56 -10.99
CA MET A 197 -9.09 52.98 -9.65
C MET A 197 -9.32 53.95 -8.48
N THR A 198 -10.39 54.74 -8.50
CA THR A 198 -10.64 55.78 -7.49
C THR A 198 -10.71 55.25 -6.06
N ASN A 199 -11.12 53.99 -5.87
CA ASN A 199 -11.23 53.36 -4.55
C ASN A 199 -10.14 52.31 -4.25
N GLN A 200 -9.22 52.08 -5.20
CA GLN A 200 -8.17 51.03 -5.12
C GLN A 200 -8.74 49.62 -4.82
N THR A 201 -9.94 49.34 -5.35
CA THR A 201 -10.70 48.09 -5.17
C THR A 201 -10.52 47.16 -6.37
N LEU A 202 -10.29 45.87 -6.07
CA LEU A 202 -10.27 44.78 -7.04
C LEU A 202 -11.60 44.03 -7.06
N ASP A 203 -11.98 43.58 -8.26
CA ASP A 203 -13.09 42.64 -8.47
C ASP A 203 -12.53 41.24 -8.72
N LEU A 204 -13.05 40.28 -7.97
CA LEU A 204 -12.85 38.86 -8.25
C LEU A 204 -13.82 38.38 -9.34
N VAL A 205 -13.44 37.33 -10.05
CA VAL A 205 -14.38 36.58 -10.89
C VAL A 205 -15.41 35.91 -9.97
N GLU A 206 -16.69 36.07 -10.28
CA GLU A 206 -17.77 35.36 -9.59
C GLU A 206 -17.73 33.88 -9.95
N ILE A 207 -16.95 33.11 -9.19
CA ILE A 207 -16.86 31.65 -9.35
C ILE A 207 -17.46 30.92 -8.15
N SER A 208 -17.90 29.69 -8.41
CA SER A 208 -18.10 28.66 -7.39
C SER A 208 -17.32 27.40 -7.79
N PHE A 209 -16.39 26.98 -6.93
CA PHE A 209 -15.64 25.75 -7.03
C PHE A 209 -16.54 24.52 -7.01
N THR A 210 -17.72 24.60 -6.39
CA THR A 210 -18.75 23.56 -6.49
C THR A 210 -19.22 23.38 -7.94
N SER A 211 -19.54 24.48 -8.63
CA SER A 211 -19.94 24.46 -10.05
C SER A 211 -18.78 24.07 -10.96
N ILE A 212 -17.57 24.55 -10.67
CA ILE A 212 -16.35 24.18 -11.40
C ILE A 212 -16.10 22.68 -11.31
N ASN A 213 -16.17 22.11 -10.11
CA ASN A 213 -15.94 20.68 -9.88
C ASN A 213 -17.00 19.81 -10.58
N LYS A 214 -18.27 20.22 -10.61
CA LYS A 214 -19.31 19.53 -11.41
C LYS A 214 -18.95 19.49 -12.90
N LYS A 215 -18.46 20.60 -13.45
CA LYS A 215 -18.04 20.66 -14.86
C LYS A 215 -16.78 19.82 -15.12
N LEU A 216 -15.78 19.86 -14.23
CA LEU A 216 -14.59 19.00 -14.34
C LEU A 216 -14.98 17.52 -14.33
N GLN A 217 -15.86 17.11 -13.43
CA GLN A 217 -16.37 15.73 -13.37
C GLN A 217 -17.11 15.33 -14.66
N SER A 218 -17.94 16.21 -15.22
CA SER A 218 -18.63 15.94 -16.50
C SER A 218 -17.68 15.74 -17.69
N LEU A 219 -16.44 16.23 -17.57
CA LEU A 219 -15.36 16.06 -18.55
C LEU A 219 -14.42 14.90 -18.20
N ASN A 220 -14.74 14.06 -17.21
CA ASN A 220 -13.88 13.02 -16.66
C ASN A 220 -12.52 13.55 -16.16
N LEU A 221 -12.52 14.72 -15.53
CA LEU A 221 -11.35 15.36 -14.95
C LEU A 221 -11.43 15.37 -13.41
N VAL A 222 -10.26 15.44 -12.75
CA VAL A 222 -10.17 15.41 -11.29
C VAL A 222 -10.70 16.73 -10.69
N PRO A 223 -11.63 16.70 -9.72
CA PRO A 223 -12.09 17.91 -9.05
C PRO A 223 -10.98 18.53 -8.19
N MET A 224 -11.03 19.85 -8.01
CA MET A 224 -10.17 20.57 -7.08
C MET A 224 -10.61 20.31 -5.63
N ASP A 225 -9.62 20.20 -4.74
CA ASP A 225 -9.79 19.87 -3.33
C ASP A 225 -10.19 21.11 -2.54
N THR A 226 -11.33 21.02 -1.85
CA THR A 226 -11.78 22.03 -0.89
C THR A 226 -11.29 21.70 0.52
N GLU A 227 -11.59 22.54 1.51
CA GLU A 227 -11.31 22.26 2.92
C GLU A 227 -12.00 20.98 3.44
N GLU A 228 -13.06 20.52 2.77
CA GLU A 228 -13.74 19.26 3.06
C GLU A 228 -13.03 18.03 2.45
N SER A 229 -11.93 18.22 1.71
CA SER A 229 -11.19 17.12 1.11
C SER A 229 -10.64 16.16 2.16
N LYS A 230 -10.85 14.87 1.93
CA LYS A 230 -10.29 13.82 2.80
C LYS A 230 -8.81 13.53 2.50
N SER A 231 -8.29 13.99 1.36
CA SER A 231 -6.91 13.70 0.91
C SER A 231 -5.94 14.86 1.07
N LYS A 232 -6.45 16.08 1.21
CA LYS A 232 -5.66 17.28 1.50
C LYS A 232 -6.18 17.96 2.76
N LYS A 233 -5.29 18.39 3.64
CA LYS A 233 -5.66 19.06 4.89
C LYS A 233 -4.66 20.16 5.23
N ILE A 234 -5.14 21.26 5.79
CA ILE A 234 -4.26 22.29 6.35
C ILE A 234 -3.79 21.81 7.73
N LEU A 235 -2.48 21.64 7.90
CA LEU A 235 -1.82 21.36 9.17
C LEU A 235 -0.67 22.35 9.36
N SER A 236 -0.54 22.94 10.54
CA SER A 236 0.53 23.90 10.85
C SER A 236 0.70 25.00 9.79
N LYS A 237 -0.42 25.54 9.27
CA LYS A 237 -0.50 26.57 8.21
C LYS A 237 0.08 26.15 6.84
N ARG A 238 0.10 24.85 6.55
CA ARG A 238 0.53 24.28 5.26
C ARG A 238 -0.51 23.28 4.76
N VAL A 239 -0.74 23.23 3.45
CA VAL A 239 -1.53 22.13 2.86
C VAL A 239 -0.67 20.88 2.82
N ILE A 240 -1.15 19.79 3.43
CA ILE A 240 -0.58 18.45 3.34
C ILE A 240 -1.45 17.65 2.38
N ASP A 241 -0.82 17.04 1.37
CA ASP A 241 -1.48 16.13 0.43
C ASP A 241 -0.92 14.72 0.59
N LEU A 242 -1.78 13.76 0.97
CA LEU A 242 -1.38 12.37 1.21
C LEU A 242 -0.88 11.66 -0.06
N TYR A 243 -1.20 12.16 -1.27
CA TYR A 243 -0.68 11.59 -2.52
C TYR A 243 0.76 12.01 -2.84
N GLN A 244 1.24 13.09 -2.22
CA GLN A 244 2.55 13.70 -2.48
C GLN A 244 3.20 14.23 -1.19
N ALA A 245 3.05 13.49 -0.10
CA ALA A 245 3.56 13.88 1.20
C ALA A 245 5.09 13.87 1.19
N VAL A 246 5.69 14.95 1.70
CA VAL A 246 7.15 15.04 1.83
C VAL A 246 7.55 14.57 3.23
N ILE A 247 8.38 13.53 3.34
CA ILE A 247 8.91 13.01 4.61
C ILE A 247 10.39 12.68 4.42
N ASN A 248 11.29 13.21 5.26
CA ASN A 248 12.75 13.09 5.09
C ASN A 248 13.23 13.46 3.67
N GLY A 249 12.60 14.49 3.08
CA GLY A 249 12.87 14.93 1.71
C GLY A 249 12.39 13.98 0.60
N MET A 250 11.75 12.85 0.93
CA MET A 250 11.12 11.95 -0.04
C MET A 250 9.69 12.42 -0.32
N VAL A 251 9.29 12.44 -1.58
CA VAL A 251 7.89 12.59 -1.99
C VAL A 251 7.26 11.21 -2.06
N LEU A 252 6.31 10.95 -1.17
CA LEU A 252 5.67 9.66 -0.98
C LEU A 252 4.15 9.74 -1.19
N ASN A 253 3.59 8.69 -1.79
CA ASN A 253 2.14 8.53 -1.91
C ASN A 253 1.62 7.66 -0.76
N ILE A 254 1.35 8.30 0.38
CA ILE A 254 0.91 7.68 1.63
C ILE A 254 -0.50 7.10 1.48
N GLU A 255 -1.38 7.76 0.74
CA GLU A 255 -2.74 7.26 0.51
C GLU A 255 -2.75 5.97 -0.33
N GLN A 256 -1.93 5.89 -1.37
CA GLN A 256 -1.79 4.66 -2.14
C GLN A 256 -1.12 3.55 -1.32
N ALA A 257 -0.13 3.90 -0.49
CA ALA A 257 0.49 2.94 0.42
C ALA A 257 -0.52 2.37 1.43
N ARG A 258 -1.41 3.21 1.98
CA ARG A 258 -2.51 2.78 2.87
C ARG A 258 -3.44 1.78 2.21
N ARG A 259 -3.82 2.03 0.95
CA ARG A 259 -4.67 1.11 0.17
C ARG A 259 -3.96 -0.23 -0.07
N ARG A 260 -2.71 -0.17 -0.54
CA ARG A 260 -1.87 -1.35 -0.82
C ARG A 260 -1.56 -2.20 0.39
N LEU A 261 -1.35 -1.55 1.55
CA LEU A 261 -0.99 -2.25 2.78
C LEU A 261 -2.10 -3.23 3.23
N ARG A 262 -3.36 -3.00 2.87
CA ARG A 262 -4.49 -3.88 3.24
C ARG A 262 -4.27 -5.34 2.85
N THR A 263 -3.62 -5.60 1.71
CA THR A 263 -3.28 -6.95 1.26
C THR A 263 -2.35 -7.63 2.27
N ASP A 264 -1.27 -6.93 2.69
CA ASP A 264 -0.33 -7.46 3.68
C ASP A 264 -1.00 -7.64 5.06
N LEU A 265 -1.86 -6.71 5.49
CA LEU A 265 -2.52 -6.78 6.81
C LEU A 265 -3.41 -8.01 6.95
N PHE A 266 -4.05 -8.44 5.86
CA PHE A 266 -4.95 -9.57 5.86
C PHE A 266 -4.21 -10.91 6.06
N ASP A 267 -3.03 -11.03 5.46
CA ASP A 267 -2.21 -12.24 5.45
C ASP A 267 -1.14 -12.27 6.57
N ASP A 268 -1.17 -11.33 7.52
CA ASP A 268 -0.20 -11.24 8.61
C ASP A 268 -0.18 -12.52 9.47
N TRP A 269 1.03 -13.05 9.72
CA TRP A 269 1.22 -14.18 10.63
C TRP A 269 0.83 -13.86 12.07
N PHE A 270 0.98 -12.59 12.48
CA PHE A 270 0.55 -12.06 13.77
C PHE A 270 -0.39 -10.87 13.50
N HIS A 271 -1.62 -11.18 13.11
CA HIS A 271 -2.61 -10.17 12.72
C HIS A 271 -3.06 -9.33 13.91
N ASP A 272 -3.28 -8.03 13.70
CA ASP A 272 -3.89 -7.15 14.70
C ASP A 272 -5.34 -7.60 14.99
N PRO A 273 -5.79 -7.68 16.26
CA PRO A 273 -7.16 -8.11 16.59
C PRO A 273 -8.27 -7.25 15.98
N LEU A 274 -8.01 -5.97 15.69
CA LEU A 274 -8.92 -5.09 14.97
C LEU A 274 -8.57 -5.01 13.47
N MET A 275 -7.61 -5.78 12.98
CA MET A 275 -7.12 -5.73 11.61
C MET A 275 -6.71 -4.31 11.15
N TYR A 276 -6.28 -3.47 12.10
CA TYR A 276 -5.96 -2.05 11.89
C TYR A 276 -7.08 -1.20 11.26
N VAL A 277 -8.35 -1.63 11.30
CA VAL A 277 -9.45 -0.84 10.72
C VAL A 277 -9.59 0.54 11.37
N ASP A 278 -9.19 0.67 12.63
CA ASP A 278 -9.12 1.93 13.38
C ASP A 278 -8.00 2.87 12.90
N LEU A 279 -6.90 2.31 12.40
CA LEU A 279 -5.73 3.08 11.95
C LEU A 279 -5.70 3.30 10.42
N LEU A 280 -6.59 2.65 9.67
CA LEU A 280 -6.67 2.77 8.20
C LEU A 280 -7.39 4.03 7.71
N SER A 281 -7.80 4.94 8.59
CA SER A 281 -8.43 6.21 8.22
C SER A 281 -7.40 7.25 7.74
N LYS A 282 -7.82 8.15 6.85
CA LYS A 282 -6.94 9.24 6.38
C LYS A 282 -6.68 10.24 7.49
N GLU A 283 -7.68 10.44 8.34
CA GLU A 283 -7.63 11.27 9.54
C GLU A 283 -6.54 10.78 10.50
N TYR A 284 -6.42 9.47 10.70
CA TYR A 284 -5.33 8.90 11.48
C TYR A 284 -3.97 9.19 10.84
N LEU A 285 -3.83 9.01 9.52
CA LEU A 285 -2.55 9.29 8.84
C LEU A 285 -2.13 10.76 9.00
N PHE A 286 -3.06 11.70 8.84
CA PHE A 286 -2.75 13.11 9.09
C PHE A 286 -2.27 13.36 10.52
N SER A 287 -2.92 12.74 11.51
CA SER A 287 -2.55 12.87 12.91
C SER A 287 -1.21 12.20 13.24
N GLN A 288 -0.97 11.02 12.66
CA GLN A 288 0.18 10.16 12.95
C GLN A 288 1.48 10.70 12.33
N PHE A 289 1.39 11.31 11.16
CA PHE A 289 2.54 11.86 10.41
C PHE A 289 2.68 13.38 10.56
N GLU A 290 1.87 14.02 11.41
CA GLU A 290 1.85 15.47 11.63
C GLU A 290 3.26 16.05 11.85
N ASP A 291 4.06 15.41 12.69
CA ASP A 291 5.43 15.84 13.03
C ASP A 291 6.48 15.47 11.96
N ASP A 292 6.15 14.54 11.05
CA ASP A 292 7.06 14.05 10.00
C ASP A 292 6.92 14.85 8.70
N PHE A 293 5.75 15.42 8.43
CA PHE A 293 5.49 16.11 7.17
C PHE A 293 6.42 17.33 7.00
N TYR A 294 7.15 17.34 5.89
CA TYR A 294 8.13 18.34 5.51
C TYR A 294 9.27 18.53 6.53
N THR A 295 9.54 17.51 7.36
CA THR A 295 10.68 17.47 8.29
C THR A 295 11.64 16.33 7.93
N GLU A 296 12.76 16.26 8.66
CA GLU A 296 13.74 15.16 8.59
C GLU A 296 13.75 14.36 9.91
N LEU A 297 12.59 14.33 10.59
CA LEU A 297 12.47 13.75 11.93
C LEU A 297 12.08 12.28 11.92
N TYR A 298 11.49 11.79 10.82
CA TYR A 298 11.04 10.41 10.73
C TYR A 298 12.22 9.45 10.86
N LYS A 299 12.09 8.50 11.79
CA LYS A 299 13.08 7.44 12.00
C LYS A 299 12.33 6.14 12.27
N PRO A 300 12.59 5.08 11.49
CA PRO A 300 11.94 3.80 11.73
C PRO A 300 12.47 3.15 13.00
N GLU A 301 11.68 2.26 13.57
CA GLU A 301 12.06 1.51 14.76
C GLU A 301 12.47 0.08 14.41
N LYS A 302 13.17 -0.57 15.33
CA LYS A 302 13.49 -1.99 15.17
C LYS A 302 12.19 -2.78 15.23
N TRP A 303 11.94 -3.63 14.23
CA TRP A 303 10.73 -4.45 14.20
C TRP A 303 10.87 -5.63 15.17
N ASN A 304 9.75 -6.02 15.79
CA ASN A 304 9.70 -7.20 16.63
C ASN A 304 9.97 -8.44 15.76
N LEU A 305 10.84 -9.34 16.22
CA LEU A 305 11.20 -10.56 15.49
C LEU A 305 10.57 -11.77 16.18
N PHE A 306 9.69 -12.46 15.46
CA PHE A 306 9.10 -13.72 15.87
C PHE A 306 9.50 -14.84 14.91
N TYR A 307 9.15 -16.08 15.28
CA TYR A 307 9.44 -17.26 14.50
C TYR A 307 8.15 -18.01 14.16
N VAL A 308 7.96 -18.30 12.87
CA VAL A 308 6.80 -19.04 12.37
C VAL A 308 7.25 -20.42 11.87
N PRO A 309 6.64 -21.52 12.35
CA PRO A 309 7.04 -22.87 11.96
C PRO A 309 6.78 -23.14 10.47
N LYS A 310 7.71 -23.85 9.82
CA LYS A 310 7.58 -24.38 8.46
C LYS A 310 7.23 -25.87 8.51
N LYS A 311 6.69 -26.37 7.39
CA LYS A 311 6.37 -27.79 7.15
C LYS A 311 7.52 -28.77 7.45
N ARG A 312 8.78 -28.35 7.29
CA ARG A 312 9.99 -29.19 7.50
C ARG A 312 10.76 -28.80 8.77
N LEU A 313 10.07 -28.63 9.91
CA LEU A 313 10.63 -28.36 11.25
C LEU A 313 11.50 -27.09 11.42
N SER A 314 11.76 -26.36 10.33
CA SER A 314 12.50 -25.10 10.33
C SER A 314 11.58 -23.91 10.60
N HIS A 315 12.16 -22.74 10.87
CA HIS A 315 11.40 -21.53 11.19
C HIS A 315 11.56 -20.45 10.10
N ARG A 316 10.55 -19.58 9.96
CA ARG A 316 10.61 -18.30 9.23
C ARG A 316 10.78 -17.17 10.23
N LYS A 317 11.62 -16.20 9.89
CA LYS A 317 11.68 -14.93 10.59
C LYS A 317 10.45 -14.09 10.21
N ALA A 318 9.67 -13.71 11.21
CA ALA A 318 8.51 -12.86 11.10
C ALA A 318 8.83 -11.51 11.72
N TYR A 319 9.09 -10.51 10.88
CA TYR A 319 9.30 -9.15 11.38
C TYR A 319 7.95 -8.43 11.43
N VAL A 320 7.54 -8.01 12.63
CA VAL A 320 6.31 -7.27 12.87
C VAL A 320 6.66 -5.82 13.20
N GLY A 321 6.34 -4.94 12.25
CA GLY A 321 6.62 -3.50 12.35
C GLY A 321 5.42 -2.68 12.80
N SER A 322 5.69 -1.43 13.17
CA SER A 322 4.63 -0.46 13.46
C SER A 322 3.79 -0.17 12.22
N PHE A 323 2.50 0.14 12.39
CA PHE A 323 1.64 0.55 11.27
C PHE A 323 2.24 1.74 10.50
N LYS A 324 2.82 2.71 11.24
CA LYS A 324 3.53 3.87 10.69
C LYS A 324 4.68 3.44 9.75
N ASP A 325 5.55 2.56 10.22
CA ASP A 325 6.73 2.10 9.46
C ASP A 325 6.33 1.27 8.24
N ARG A 326 5.27 0.45 8.36
CA ARG A 326 4.74 -0.34 7.23
C ARG A 326 4.18 0.53 6.12
N ILE A 327 3.47 1.62 6.46
CA ILE A 327 2.99 2.61 5.49
C ILE A 327 4.17 3.26 4.75
N ILE A 328 5.19 3.70 5.47
CA ILE A 328 6.37 4.33 4.84
C ILE A 328 7.13 3.33 3.97
N TYR A 329 7.30 2.08 4.43
CA TYR A 329 7.94 1.03 3.64
C TYR A 329 7.20 0.76 2.33
N MET A 330 5.89 0.59 2.40
CA MET A 330 5.02 0.41 1.24
C MET A 330 5.06 1.62 0.30
N ALA A 331 5.12 2.85 0.83
CA ALA A 331 5.22 4.06 0.03
C ALA A 331 6.57 4.20 -0.71
N MET A 332 7.68 3.92 -0.03
CA MET A 332 9.02 3.96 -0.62
C MET A 332 9.11 2.96 -1.78
N VAL A 333 8.76 1.70 -1.54
CA VAL A 333 8.79 0.67 -2.60
C VAL A 333 7.79 1.00 -3.70
N GLY A 334 6.60 1.48 -3.36
CA GLY A 334 5.58 1.93 -4.31
C GLY A 334 6.07 3.00 -5.29
N SER A 335 6.89 3.96 -4.84
CA SER A 335 7.45 5.00 -5.74
C SER A 335 8.50 4.47 -6.74
N LEU A 336 9.18 3.37 -6.38
CA LEU A 336 10.20 2.74 -7.21
C LEU A 336 9.62 1.63 -8.09
N ALA A 337 8.47 1.08 -7.73
CA ALA A 337 7.93 -0.18 -8.25
C ALA A 337 7.88 -0.29 -9.77
N ASP A 338 7.40 0.74 -10.47
CA ASP A 338 7.34 0.74 -11.94
C ASP A 338 8.73 0.67 -12.59
N LYS A 339 9.74 1.35 -12.02
CA LYS A 339 11.12 1.31 -12.54
C LYS A 339 11.77 -0.05 -12.30
N LEU A 340 11.51 -0.63 -11.12
CA LEU A 340 11.97 -1.98 -10.79
C LEU A 340 11.39 -3.00 -11.77
N ASP A 341 10.08 -2.93 -12.05
CA ASP A 341 9.40 -3.86 -12.94
C ASP A 341 9.83 -3.72 -14.40
N GLN A 342 10.00 -2.49 -14.89
CA GLN A 342 10.50 -2.23 -16.25
C GLN A 342 11.89 -2.82 -16.51
N ALA A 343 12.71 -2.97 -15.46
CA ALA A 343 14.04 -3.56 -15.58
C ALA A 343 14.02 -5.10 -15.60
N MET A 344 12.93 -5.74 -15.14
CA MET A 344 12.84 -7.19 -15.03
C MET A 344 12.50 -7.87 -16.37
N ILE A 345 13.12 -9.02 -16.64
CA ILE A 345 12.84 -9.81 -17.85
C ILE A 345 11.42 -10.42 -17.84
N SER A 346 10.89 -10.73 -19.02
CA SER A 346 9.52 -11.29 -19.17
C SER A 346 9.38 -12.72 -18.64
N GLN A 347 10.47 -13.48 -18.55
CA GLN A 347 10.49 -14.86 -18.04
C GLN A 347 10.46 -14.96 -16.50
N THR A 348 10.39 -13.81 -15.81
CA THR A 348 10.15 -13.74 -14.36
C THR A 348 8.67 -13.47 -14.10
N TYR A 349 7.99 -14.40 -13.43
CA TYR A 349 6.54 -14.36 -13.23
C TYR A 349 6.13 -13.86 -11.84
N SER A 350 7.00 -14.01 -10.83
CA SER A 350 6.68 -13.65 -9.44
C SER A 350 6.72 -12.14 -9.17
N ALA A 351 5.89 -11.67 -8.23
CA ALA A 351 5.93 -10.32 -7.65
C ALA A 351 6.10 -9.17 -8.66
N ARG A 352 5.44 -9.28 -9.81
CA ARG A 352 5.44 -8.26 -10.86
C ARG A 352 4.56 -7.08 -10.44
N TYR A 353 4.98 -5.86 -10.75
CA TYR A 353 4.23 -4.65 -10.36
C TYR A 353 2.85 -4.62 -11.02
N ASN A 354 1.81 -4.33 -10.23
CA ASN A 354 0.45 -4.21 -10.72
C ASN A 354 0.18 -2.77 -11.21
N LYS A 355 0.27 -2.56 -12.53
CA LYS A 355 -0.02 -1.26 -13.16
C LYS A 355 -1.53 -0.97 -13.28
N TYR A 356 -2.37 -1.97 -13.08
CA TYR A 356 -3.81 -1.90 -13.35
C TYR A 356 -4.64 -1.69 -12.07
N SER A 357 -4.02 -1.83 -10.89
CA SER A 357 -4.68 -1.65 -9.60
C SER A 357 -3.98 -0.60 -8.76
N SER A 358 -4.77 0.23 -8.09
CA SER A 358 -4.29 1.16 -7.07
C SER A 358 -4.29 0.55 -5.66
N ASP A 359 -4.98 -0.57 -5.46
CA ASP A 359 -5.13 -1.26 -4.18
C ASP A 359 -4.12 -2.39 -3.97
N GLN A 360 -3.41 -2.81 -5.02
CA GLN A 360 -2.40 -3.87 -4.95
C GLN A 360 -1.07 -3.37 -5.46
N LEU A 361 0.03 -3.76 -4.80
CA LEU A 361 1.36 -3.44 -5.29
C LEU A 361 1.78 -4.41 -6.41
N ILE A 362 1.55 -5.71 -6.22
CA ILE A 362 1.97 -6.76 -7.16
C ILE A 362 0.78 -7.49 -7.79
N LEU A 363 1.02 -8.11 -8.94
CA LEU A 363 0.04 -8.98 -9.62
C LEU A 363 -0.23 -10.24 -8.79
N ASN A 364 -1.42 -10.81 -8.95
CA ASN A 364 -1.82 -12.01 -8.24
C ASN A 364 -0.83 -13.18 -8.47
N GLY A 365 -0.19 -13.65 -7.40
CA GLY A 365 0.82 -14.69 -7.46
C GLY A 365 0.31 -16.04 -7.96
N VAL A 366 -0.94 -16.41 -7.65
CA VAL A 366 -1.56 -17.67 -8.10
C VAL A 366 -1.76 -17.66 -9.62
N GLU A 367 -2.25 -16.56 -10.18
CA GLU A 367 -2.38 -16.40 -11.63
C GLU A 367 -1.03 -16.44 -12.33
N GLN A 368 -0.03 -15.75 -11.78
CA GLN A 368 1.32 -15.77 -12.33
C GLN A 368 1.96 -17.17 -12.28
N TRP A 369 1.73 -17.93 -11.20
CA TRP A 369 2.16 -19.31 -11.08
C TRP A 369 1.52 -20.21 -12.14
N LYS A 370 0.22 -20.05 -12.41
CA LYS A 370 -0.47 -20.76 -13.49
C LYS A 370 0.12 -20.41 -14.86
N LYS A 371 0.34 -19.12 -15.13
CA LYS A 371 0.95 -18.64 -16.39
C LYS A 371 2.34 -19.25 -16.60
N LEU A 372 3.15 -19.28 -15.54
CA LEU A 372 4.45 -19.96 -15.57
C LEU A 372 4.29 -21.44 -15.90
N ASN A 373 3.46 -22.19 -15.18
CA ASN A 373 3.28 -23.62 -15.43
C ASN A 373 2.77 -23.91 -16.84
N HIS A 374 1.91 -23.04 -17.37
CA HIS A 374 1.47 -23.11 -18.76
C HIS A 374 2.67 -22.96 -19.72
N GLN A 375 3.50 -21.95 -19.50
CA GLN A 375 4.70 -21.71 -20.32
C GLN A 375 5.72 -22.86 -20.22
N LEU A 376 5.96 -23.39 -19.01
CA LEU A 376 6.84 -24.55 -18.81
C LEU A 376 6.35 -25.77 -19.59
N ASN A 377 5.04 -26.00 -19.62
CA ASN A 377 4.45 -27.09 -20.40
C ASN A 377 4.65 -26.91 -21.91
N LEU A 378 4.50 -25.68 -22.42
CA LEU A 378 4.78 -25.39 -23.83
C LEU A 378 6.24 -25.67 -24.20
N GLU A 379 7.18 -25.25 -23.37
CA GLU A 379 8.62 -25.47 -23.61
C GLU A 379 9.05 -26.93 -23.47
N ALA A 380 8.47 -27.65 -22.52
CA ALA A 380 8.71 -29.06 -22.34
C ALA A 380 8.31 -29.85 -23.59
N ASN A 381 7.22 -29.45 -24.26
CA ASN A 381 6.68 -30.10 -25.45
C ASN A 381 7.19 -29.52 -26.77
N ALA A 382 8.03 -28.47 -26.74
CA ALA A 382 8.58 -27.86 -27.94
C ALA A 382 9.43 -28.87 -28.74
N ARG A 383 9.33 -28.84 -30.07
CA ARG A 383 10.01 -29.78 -30.97
C ARG A 383 10.83 -29.07 -32.05
N LEU A 384 11.96 -29.67 -32.41
CA LEU A 384 12.81 -29.24 -33.54
C LEU A 384 12.39 -29.93 -34.86
N SER A 385 11.76 -31.09 -34.77
CA SER A 385 11.14 -31.84 -35.88
C SER A 385 9.96 -32.66 -35.35
N THR A 386 9.20 -33.33 -36.21
CA THR A 386 8.02 -34.13 -35.78
C THR A 386 8.36 -35.18 -34.72
N THR A 387 9.60 -35.68 -34.67
CA THR A 387 10.03 -36.77 -33.79
C THR A 387 10.98 -36.33 -32.66
N LYS A 388 11.61 -35.15 -32.73
CA LYS A 388 12.65 -34.75 -31.78
C LYS A 388 12.25 -33.52 -30.96
N PHE A 389 12.17 -33.70 -29.65
CA PHE A 389 11.97 -32.61 -28.70
C PHE A 389 13.19 -31.68 -28.64
N LYS A 390 12.91 -30.40 -28.38
CA LYS A 390 13.92 -29.34 -28.24
C LYS A 390 14.77 -29.54 -26.99
N HIS A 391 14.17 -30.04 -25.91
CA HIS A 391 14.79 -30.22 -24.60
C HIS A 391 14.53 -31.62 -24.04
N ASN A 392 15.57 -32.25 -23.50
CA ASN A 392 15.48 -33.58 -22.86
C ASN A 392 15.87 -33.55 -21.39
N CYS A 393 16.26 -32.40 -20.83
CA CYS A 393 16.56 -32.24 -19.42
C CYS A 393 15.94 -30.96 -18.86
N LEU A 394 15.63 -30.99 -17.55
CA LEU A 394 15.15 -29.86 -16.76
C LEU A 394 16.03 -29.71 -15.52
N ILE A 395 16.52 -28.50 -15.27
CA ILE A 395 17.14 -28.13 -14.00
C ILE A 395 16.08 -27.45 -13.16
N GLU A 396 15.99 -27.86 -11.90
CA GLU A 396 15.22 -27.16 -10.88
C GLU A 396 16.15 -26.72 -9.77
N VAL A 397 16.11 -25.43 -9.45
CA VAL A 397 17.00 -24.82 -8.46
C VAL A 397 16.16 -24.07 -7.45
N ASP A 398 16.44 -24.31 -6.17
CA ASP A 398 15.91 -23.57 -5.02
C ASP A 398 17.07 -22.77 -4.40
N ILE A 399 16.81 -21.54 -3.98
CA ILE A 399 17.82 -20.68 -3.34
C ILE A 399 17.73 -20.82 -1.82
N LEU A 400 18.87 -21.07 -1.17
CA LEU A 400 18.93 -21.28 0.26
C LEU A 400 18.64 -19.99 1.05
N ASN A 401 17.62 -20.04 1.91
CA ASN A 401 17.20 -18.94 2.81
C ASN A 401 17.17 -17.58 2.11
N PHE A 402 16.55 -17.55 0.92
CA PHE A 402 16.65 -16.42 -0.01
C PHE A 402 16.41 -15.05 0.65
N TYR A 403 15.27 -14.87 1.32
CA TYR A 403 14.93 -13.60 1.97
C TYR A 403 15.91 -13.17 3.05
N ASP A 404 16.54 -14.10 3.77
CA ASP A 404 17.47 -13.79 4.86
C ASP A 404 18.86 -13.37 4.34
N ASN A 405 19.21 -13.77 3.11
CA ASN A 405 20.54 -13.59 2.52
C ASN A 405 20.64 -12.42 1.53
N VAL A 406 19.56 -11.66 1.29
CA VAL A 406 19.61 -10.47 0.42
C VAL A 406 20.50 -9.40 1.04
N ASP A 407 21.57 -9.00 0.35
CA ASP A 407 22.43 -7.89 0.79
C ASP A 407 21.76 -6.54 0.49
N ILE A 408 21.47 -5.78 1.54
CA ILE A 408 20.72 -4.51 1.46
C ILE A 408 21.54 -3.43 0.75
N SER A 409 22.86 -3.42 0.93
CA SER A 409 23.75 -2.46 0.28
C SER A 409 23.89 -2.76 -1.23
N LEU A 410 23.98 -4.04 -1.60
CA LEU A 410 23.95 -4.44 -3.00
C LEU A 410 22.59 -4.17 -3.64
N LEU A 411 21.48 -4.44 -2.93
CA LEU A 411 20.12 -4.10 -3.37
C LEU A 411 20.00 -2.62 -3.68
N ALA A 412 20.40 -1.73 -2.75
CA ALA A 412 20.38 -0.29 -2.97
C ALA A 412 21.21 0.12 -4.20
N THR A 413 22.41 -0.47 -4.37
CA THR A 413 23.26 -0.23 -5.54
C THR A 413 22.57 -0.62 -6.84
N LYS A 414 21.84 -1.76 -6.87
CA LYS A 414 21.07 -2.21 -8.03
C LYS A 414 19.90 -1.26 -8.32
N ILE A 415 19.17 -0.80 -7.30
CA ILE A 415 18.06 0.15 -7.45
C ILE A 415 18.56 1.50 -8.00
N ARG A 416 19.70 2.01 -7.53
CA ARG A 416 20.29 3.27 -8.02
C ARG A 416 20.54 3.25 -9.54
N ARG A 417 20.80 2.08 -10.14
CA ARG A 417 21.02 1.94 -11.59
C ARG A 417 19.76 2.17 -12.43
N VAL A 418 18.56 2.08 -11.83
CA VAL A 418 17.28 2.28 -12.52
C VAL A 418 16.57 3.58 -12.10
N CYS A 419 17.15 4.34 -11.18
CA CYS A 419 16.64 5.64 -10.75
C CYS A 419 16.73 6.67 -11.88
N LYS A 420 15.69 7.51 -12.02
CA LYS A 420 15.63 8.55 -13.05
C LYS A 420 15.49 9.95 -12.48
N THR A 421 14.90 10.07 -11.29
CA THR A 421 14.61 11.35 -10.63
C THR A 421 15.40 11.51 -9.33
N SER A 422 15.58 12.75 -8.87
CA SER A 422 16.20 13.03 -7.55
C SER A 422 15.43 12.37 -6.41
N ASN A 423 14.10 12.25 -6.54
CA ASN A 423 13.27 11.55 -5.58
C ASN A 423 13.58 10.06 -5.53
N ASP A 424 13.78 9.40 -6.68
CA ASP A 424 14.13 7.97 -6.72
C ASP A 424 15.44 7.70 -5.98
N PHE A 425 16.45 8.57 -6.16
CA PHE A 425 17.73 8.46 -5.45
C PHE A 425 17.56 8.64 -3.93
N ASN A 426 16.83 9.67 -3.51
CA ASN A 426 16.59 9.91 -2.08
C ASN A 426 15.82 8.74 -1.43
N VAL A 427 14.74 8.28 -2.08
CA VAL A 427 13.98 7.12 -1.62
C VAL A 427 14.86 5.87 -1.52
N THR A 428 15.77 5.66 -2.47
CA THR A 428 16.67 4.49 -2.44
C THR A 428 17.63 4.54 -1.25
N ASP A 429 18.19 5.71 -0.95
CA ASP A 429 19.11 5.88 0.19
C ASP A 429 18.37 5.75 1.54
N GLN A 430 17.17 6.30 1.64
CA GLN A 430 16.30 6.14 2.81
C GLN A 430 15.82 4.69 2.98
N LEU A 431 15.47 4.00 1.89
CA LEU A 431 15.07 2.58 1.91
C LEU A 431 16.19 1.68 2.42
N LYS A 432 17.44 1.92 1.98
CA LYS A 432 18.62 1.21 2.50
C LYS A 432 18.73 1.37 4.01
N ASN A 433 18.71 2.61 4.49
CA ASN A 433 18.84 2.92 5.92
C ASN A 433 17.66 2.35 6.73
N PHE A 434 16.46 2.40 6.16
CA PHE A 434 15.26 1.81 6.75
C PHE A 434 15.42 0.31 6.95
N LEU A 435 15.75 -0.45 5.91
CA LEU A 435 15.88 -1.91 5.97
C LEU A 435 16.96 -2.36 6.96
N ILE A 436 18.10 -1.63 7.02
CA ILE A 436 19.16 -1.92 7.99
C ILE A 436 18.67 -1.66 9.42
N ARG A 437 17.92 -0.57 9.62
CA ARG A 437 17.46 -0.17 10.95
C ARG A 437 16.37 -1.06 11.52
N ILE A 438 15.41 -1.50 10.70
CA ILE A 438 14.30 -2.36 11.16
C ILE A 438 14.78 -3.75 11.59
N SER A 439 15.82 -4.28 10.92
CA SER A 439 16.37 -5.62 11.19
C SER A 439 17.58 -5.60 12.12
N GLY A 440 18.32 -4.47 12.16
CA GLY A 440 19.62 -4.36 12.80
C GLY A 440 20.76 -5.03 12.01
N GLN A 441 20.52 -5.45 10.77
CA GLN A 441 21.47 -6.21 9.94
C GLN A 441 21.57 -5.60 8.54
N ASN A 442 22.72 -5.78 7.86
CA ASN A 442 22.87 -5.38 6.44
C ASN A 442 22.37 -6.45 5.46
N THR A 443 21.77 -7.53 5.97
CA THR A 443 21.24 -8.63 5.19
C THR A 443 19.82 -8.94 5.62
N GLY A 444 18.99 -9.30 4.65
CA GLY A 444 17.65 -9.78 4.88
C GLY A 444 16.56 -8.79 4.45
N LEU A 445 15.41 -9.33 4.07
CA LEU A 445 14.18 -8.58 3.84
C LEU A 445 13.07 -9.13 4.74
N PRO A 446 12.14 -8.28 5.22
CA PRO A 446 10.93 -8.75 5.89
C PRO A 446 10.19 -9.78 5.02
N GLN A 447 9.78 -10.89 5.62
CA GLN A 447 8.99 -11.90 4.91
C GLN A 447 7.51 -11.57 5.03
N ASN A 448 6.70 -12.09 4.09
CA ASN A 448 5.24 -11.86 4.05
C ASN A 448 4.87 -10.38 3.85
N SER A 449 5.54 -9.71 2.90
CA SER A 449 5.20 -8.36 2.48
C SER A 449 5.37 -8.23 0.97
N ASP A 450 4.36 -7.67 0.29
CA ASP A 450 4.37 -7.45 -1.16
C ASP A 450 5.57 -6.58 -1.58
N ALA A 451 5.88 -5.56 -0.77
CA ALA A 451 7.00 -4.66 -0.97
C ALA A 451 8.33 -5.43 -0.98
N SER A 452 8.52 -6.34 -0.02
CA SER A 452 9.72 -7.17 0.07
C SER A 452 9.80 -8.19 -1.06
N SER A 453 8.67 -8.77 -1.47
CA SER A 453 8.60 -9.70 -2.60
C SER A 453 9.01 -9.07 -3.93
N LEU A 454 8.59 -7.82 -4.19
CA LEU A 454 9.02 -7.07 -5.38
C LEU A 454 10.52 -6.77 -5.34
N LEU A 455 11.04 -6.29 -4.20
CA LEU A 455 12.47 -6.02 -4.02
C LEU A 455 13.33 -7.28 -4.20
N ALA A 456 12.89 -8.40 -3.62
CA ALA A 456 13.57 -9.68 -3.71
C ALA A 456 13.60 -10.17 -5.17
N THR A 457 12.47 -10.09 -5.88
CA THR A 457 12.41 -10.49 -7.28
C THR A 457 13.33 -9.62 -8.15
N PHE A 458 13.37 -8.31 -7.91
CA PHE A 458 14.28 -7.40 -8.60
C PHE A 458 15.76 -7.67 -8.26
N TYR A 459 16.08 -8.06 -7.03
CA TYR A 459 17.45 -8.33 -6.60
C TYR A 459 18.14 -9.40 -7.45
N ILE A 460 17.43 -10.47 -7.82
CA ILE A 460 17.95 -11.56 -8.65
C ILE A 460 18.04 -11.17 -10.14
N ASN A 461 17.39 -10.08 -10.58
CA ASN A 461 17.26 -9.74 -12.01
C ASN A 461 18.57 -9.73 -12.80
N GLN A 462 19.69 -9.34 -12.20
CA GLN A 462 21.00 -9.42 -12.85
C GLN A 462 21.37 -10.86 -13.26
N VAL A 463 21.09 -11.83 -12.38
CA VAL A 463 21.28 -13.26 -12.65
C VAL A 463 20.32 -13.71 -13.76
N ASP A 464 19.07 -13.24 -13.73
CA ASP A 464 18.08 -13.59 -14.76
C ASP A 464 18.53 -13.12 -16.15
N VAL A 465 18.96 -11.86 -16.26
CA VAL A 465 19.48 -11.28 -17.52
C VAL A 465 20.72 -12.05 -17.98
N PHE A 466 21.64 -12.37 -17.06
CA PHE A 466 22.82 -13.16 -17.39
C PHE A 466 22.45 -14.55 -17.93
N MET A 467 21.54 -15.25 -17.26
CA MET A 467 21.11 -16.58 -17.66
C MET A 467 20.32 -16.56 -18.97
N SER A 468 19.49 -15.55 -19.21
CA SER A 468 18.75 -15.40 -20.48
C SER A 468 19.66 -15.24 -21.69
N ASN A 469 20.88 -14.72 -21.50
CA ASN A 469 21.88 -14.62 -22.56
C ASN A 469 22.63 -15.94 -22.82
N HIS A 470 22.65 -16.86 -21.85
CA HIS A 470 23.33 -18.16 -21.96
C HIS A 470 22.38 -19.31 -22.30
N CYS A 471 21.08 -19.18 -21.97
CA CYS A 471 20.06 -20.17 -22.29
C CYS A 471 18.72 -19.49 -22.60
N THR A 472 18.06 -19.95 -23.66
CA THR A 472 16.79 -19.35 -24.12
C THR A 472 15.57 -19.82 -23.34
N SER A 473 15.71 -20.87 -22.52
CA SER A 473 14.61 -21.54 -21.82
C SER A 473 14.78 -21.46 -20.30
N TYR A 474 14.99 -20.24 -19.80
CA TYR A 474 15.11 -19.89 -18.39
C TYR A 474 13.81 -19.30 -17.87
N TYR A 475 13.32 -19.77 -16.72
CA TYR A 475 12.07 -19.33 -16.11
C TYR A 475 12.20 -19.23 -14.59
N ARG A 476 11.61 -18.20 -13.97
CA ARG A 476 11.71 -18.00 -12.51
C ARG A 476 10.40 -17.58 -11.86
N PHE A 477 10.17 -18.12 -10.66
CA PHE A 477 9.16 -17.67 -9.71
C PHE A 477 9.77 -17.56 -8.32
N MET A 478 9.98 -16.33 -7.83
CA MET A 478 10.69 -16.05 -6.58
C MET A 478 12.08 -16.69 -6.60
N ASP A 479 12.33 -17.62 -5.68
CA ASP A 479 13.53 -18.44 -5.52
C ASP A 479 13.52 -19.74 -6.33
N ASP A 480 12.38 -20.13 -6.91
CA ASP A 480 12.26 -21.30 -7.78
C ASP A 480 12.69 -20.96 -9.21
N ILE A 481 13.80 -21.54 -9.65
CA ILE A 481 14.34 -21.39 -11.01
C ILE A 481 14.18 -22.71 -11.77
N LYS A 482 13.70 -22.64 -13.02
CA LYS A 482 13.54 -23.76 -13.94
C LYS A 482 14.29 -23.47 -15.24
N ILE A 483 15.14 -24.39 -15.67
CA ILE A 483 15.94 -24.24 -16.90
C ILE A 483 15.82 -25.50 -17.75
N PHE A 484 15.36 -25.36 -19.00
CA PHE A 484 15.35 -26.49 -19.94
C PHE A 484 16.67 -26.59 -20.70
N CYS A 485 17.16 -27.83 -20.83
CA CYS A 485 18.43 -28.15 -21.48
C CYS A 485 18.27 -29.30 -22.49
N LYS A 486 19.15 -29.35 -23.49
CA LYS A 486 19.20 -30.41 -24.51
C LYS A 486 19.65 -31.74 -23.92
N ASN A 487 20.57 -31.72 -22.95
CA ASN A 487 21.11 -32.92 -22.30
C ASN A 487 21.72 -32.58 -20.92
N LYS A 488 22.12 -33.63 -20.18
CA LYS A 488 22.69 -33.51 -18.82
C LYS A 488 24.03 -32.76 -18.76
N TYR A 489 24.81 -32.74 -19.84
CA TYR A 489 26.09 -32.03 -19.88
C TYR A 489 25.89 -30.51 -19.96
N GLU A 490 24.98 -30.06 -20.84
CA GLU A 490 24.55 -28.66 -20.88
C GLU A 490 23.93 -28.23 -19.55
N ALA A 491 23.13 -29.11 -18.93
CA ALA A 491 22.53 -28.84 -17.64
C ALA A 491 23.58 -28.57 -16.54
N ARG A 492 24.63 -29.40 -16.46
CA ARG A 492 25.73 -29.20 -15.50
C ARG A 492 26.49 -27.89 -15.73
N ASN A 493 26.77 -27.56 -16.99
CA ASN A 493 27.44 -26.30 -17.33
C ASN A 493 26.60 -25.08 -16.94
N LEU A 494 25.30 -25.08 -17.25
CA LEU A 494 24.40 -23.98 -16.89
C LEU A 494 24.21 -23.86 -15.38
N LEU A 495 24.13 -24.98 -14.66
CA LEU A 495 24.04 -24.97 -13.19
C LEU A 495 25.30 -24.35 -12.56
N GLN A 496 26.48 -24.67 -13.09
CA GLN A 496 27.73 -24.08 -12.63
C GLN A 496 27.79 -22.56 -12.87
N LEU A 497 27.37 -22.10 -14.06
CA LEU A 497 27.28 -20.68 -14.38
C LEU A 497 26.30 -19.94 -13.45
N LEU A 498 25.11 -20.53 -13.23
CA LEU A 498 24.12 -19.99 -12.31
C LEU A 498 24.66 -19.87 -10.88
N GLU A 499 25.36 -20.89 -10.38
CA GLU A 499 25.96 -20.89 -9.05
C GLU A 499 26.98 -19.75 -8.89
N PHE A 500 27.84 -19.54 -9.90
CA PHE A 500 28.81 -18.44 -9.87
C PHE A 500 28.12 -17.07 -9.81
N GLU A 501 27.09 -16.84 -10.62
CA GLU A 501 26.36 -15.57 -10.60
C GLU A 501 25.53 -15.35 -9.34
N LEU A 502 24.95 -16.40 -8.76
CA LEU A 502 24.28 -16.33 -7.47
C LEU A 502 25.27 -15.96 -6.35
N LYS A 503 26.47 -16.56 -6.35
CA LYS A 503 27.54 -16.22 -5.38
C LYS A 503 27.96 -14.75 -5.47
N ARG A 504 28.02 -14.17 -6.68
CA ARG A 504 28.27 -12.73 -6.87
C ARG A 504 27.19 -11.84 -6.24
N CYS A 505 25.99 -12.39 -6.02
CA CYS A 505 24.89 -11.73 -5.32
C CYS A 505 24.80 -12.14 -3.84
N GLY A 506 25.78 -12.83 -3.27
CA GLY A 506 25.73 -13.32 -1.88
C GLY A 506 24.68 -14.43 -1.65
N LEU A 507 24.18 -15.05 -2.71
CA LEU A 507 23.18 -16.11 -2.66
C LEU A 507 23.84 -17.48 -2.89
N SER A 508 23.20 -18.52 -2.39
CA SER A 508 23.67 -19.91 -2.54
C SER A 508 22.53 -20.82 -2.95
N ILE A 509 22.87 -21.83 -3.74
CA ILE A 509 21.92 -22.87 -4.16
C ILE A 509 21.64 -23.81 -3.00
N ASN A 510 20.39 -24.24 -2.85
CA ASN A 510 20.01 -25.30 -1.95
C ASN A 510 20.28 -26.67 -2.58
N ALA A 511 21.50 -27.19 -2.38
CA ALA A 511 21.95 -28.43 -3.02
C ALA A 511 21.03 -29.65 -2.79
N GLN A 512 20.33 -29.72 -1.65
CA GLN A 512 19.41 -30.83 -1.34
C GLN A 512 18.11 -30.79 -2.14
N LYS A 513 17.67 -29.60 -2.56
CA LYS A 513 16.43 -29.43 -3.33
C LYS A 513 16.69 -29.24 -4.82
N THR A 514 17.90 -28.84 -5.19
CA THR A 514 18.30 -28.69 -6.58
C THR A 514 18.44 -30.05 -7.25
N LYS A 515 17.75 -30.22 -8.38
CA LYS A 515 17.69 -31.50 -9.11
C LYS A 515 17.86 -31.28 -10.62
N ILE A 516 18.48 -32.25 -11.28
CA ILE A 516 18.53 -32.34 -12.75
C ILE A 516 17.72 -33.57 -13.15
N PHE A 517 16.63 -33.32 -13.88
CA PHE A 517 15.75 -34.37 -14.37
C PHE A 517 15.95 -34.60 -15.85
N GLU A 518 15.90 -35.86 -16.27
CA GLU A 518 15.73 -36.25 -17.67
C GLU A 518 14.24 -36.33 -18.00
N LEU A 519 13.83 -35.71 -19.10
CA LEU A 519 12.44 -35.69 -19.55
C LEU A 519 12.17 -36.91 -20.42
N THR A 520 11.24 -37.75 -20.00
CA THR A 520 10.84 -38.96 -20.74
C THR A 520 9.38 -38.94 -21.18
N ASP A 521 9.07 -39.71 -22.23
CA ASP A 521 7.70 -39.83 -22.75
C ASP A 521 6.96 -41.05 -22.19
N ASN A 522 7.69 -42.12 -21.88
CA ASN A 522 7.18 -43.40 -21.40
C ASN A 522 7.89 -43.80 -20.09
N GLY A 523 7.15 -44.25 -19.07
CA GLY A 523 7.68 -44.73 -17.79
C GLY A 523 7.23 -43.92 -16.56
N THR A 524 7.38 -44.54 -15.39
CA THR A 524 7.15 -43.92 -14.07
C THR A 524 8.28 -42.97 -13.72
N SER A 525 7.95 -41.78 -13.19
CA SER A 525 8.93 -40.84 -12.67
C SER A 525 9.77 -41.48 -11.55
N ASN A 526 11.06 -41.22 -11.54
CA ASN A 526 11.98 -41.59 -10.46
C ASN A 526 12.84 -40.37 -10.09
N ASP A 527 13.80 -40.51 -9.17
CA ASP A 527 14.57 -39.36 -8.67
C ASP A 527 15.32 -38.56 -9.74
N ASN A 528 15.65 -39.17 -10.89
CA ASN A 528 16.45 -38.55 -11.95
C ASN A 528 15.70 -38.40 -13.29
N MET A 529 14.47 -38.89 -13.39
CA MET A 529 13.68 -38.92 -14.61
C MET A 529 12.24 -38.53 -14.31
N VAL A 530 11.70 -37.59 -15.08
CA VAL A 530 10.30 -37.16 -14.93
C VAL A 530 9.58 -37.33 -16.25
N ASN A 531 8.37 -37.90 -16.19
CA ASN A 531 7.57 -38.03 -17.38
C ASN A 531 7.02 -36.66 -17.80
N ARG A 532 7.38 -36.24 -19.02
CA ARG A 532 7.11 -34.92 -19.61
C ARG A 532 5.62 -34.55 -19.56
N LYS A 533 4.71 -35.50 -19.78
CA LYS A 533 3.26 -35.24 -19.77
C LYS A 533 2.70 -35.09 -18.36
N THR A 534 3.21 -35.87 -17.42
CA THR A 534 2.71 -35.86 -16.02
C THR A 534 3.34 -34.77 -15.17
N TYR A 535 4.58 -34.39 -15.45
CA TYR A 535 5.33 -33.44 -14.64
C TYR A 535 4.73 -32.02 -14.71
N PHE A 536 4.37 -31.61 -15.92
CA PHE A 536 3.73 -30.31 -16.17
C PHE A 536 2.21 -30.44 -16.24
N LYS A 537 1.62 -31.45 -15.58
CA LYS A 537 0.18 -31.68 -15.58
C LYS A 537 -0.50 -30.45 -15.01
N GLN A 538 -1.14 -29.68 -15.89
CA GLN A 538 -1.65 -28.35 -15.58
C GLN A 538 -2.76 -28.35 -14.53
N PHE A 539 -3.42 -29.50 -14.30
CA PHE A 539 -4.76 -29.51 -13.73
C PHE A 539 -5.02 -30.75 -12.87
N ASN A 540 -5.20 -30.53 -11.56
CA ASN A 540 -5.95 -31.47 -10.73
C ASN A 540 -7.45 -31.21 -11.03
N LEU A 541 -8.08 -32.12 -11.77
CA LEU A 541 -9.47 -31.99 -12.22
C LEU A 541 -10.45 -31.89 -11.04
N GLU A 542 -10.20 -32.61 -9.95
CA GLU A 542 -11.04 -32.55 -8.75
C GLU A 542 -10.93 -31.16 -8.09
N LEU A 543 -9.72 -30.63 -7.92
CA LEU A 543 -9.53 -29.29 -7.32
C LEU A 543 -10.05 -28.16 -8.22
N LEU A 544 -10.01 -28.31 -9.55
CA LEU A 544 -10.63 -27.37 -10.48
C LEU A 544 -12.16 -27.44 -10.44
N LYS A 545 -12.72 -28.66 -10.43
CA LYS A 545 -14.16 -28.86 -10.24
C LYS A 545 -14.58 -28.17 -8.95
N LEU A 546 -13.85 -28.42 -7.87
CA LEU A 546 -14.09 -27.79 -6.57
C LEU A 546 -14.03 -26.27 -6.66
N LYS A 547 -12.99 -25.70 -7.31
CA LYS A 547 -12.87 -24.25 -7.50
C LYS A 547 -14.08 -23.67 -8.25
N ARG A 548 -14.50 -24.34 -9.33
CA ARG A 548 -15.65 -23.91 -10.14
C ARG A 548 -16.95 -23.92 -9.33
N LEU A 549 -17.19 -24.99 -8.58
CA LEU A 549 -18.37 -25.14 -7.73
C LEU A 549 -18.40 -24.09 -6.61
N LEU A 550 -17.26 -23.85 -5.95
CA LEU A 550 -17.09 -22.85 -4.90
C LEU A 550 -17.42 -21.42 -5.37
N ASN A 551 -17.02 -21.08 -6.59
CA ASN A 551 -17.21 -19.76 -7.16
C ASN A 551 -18.58 -19.57 -7.82
N SER A 552 -19.45 -20.60 -7.80
CA SER A 552 -20.81 -20.47 -8.31
C SER A 552 -21.69 -19.63 -7.37
N ASP A 553 -22.61 -18.86 -7.96
CA ASP A 553 -23.65 -18.13 -7.24
C ASP A 553 -24.75 -19.07 -6.72
N ASP A 554 -24.94 -20.23 -7.36
CA ASP A 554 -25.92 -21.23 -6.94
C ASP A 554 -25.51 -21.88 -5.62
N SER A 555 -26.44 -21.91 -4.67
CA SER A 555 -26.24 -22.56 -3.37
C SER A 555 -26.07 -24.07 -3.49
N ASN A 556 -26.68 -24.72 -4.48
CA ASN A 556 -26.56 -26.17 -4.69
C ASN A 556 -25.15 -26.56 -5.12
N TYR A 557 -24.55 -25.81 -6.05
CA TYR A 557 -23.17 -26.05 -6.47
C TYR A 557 -22.18 -25.77 -5.35
N ARG A 558 -22.41 -24.74 -4.52
CA ARG A 558 -21.61 -24.51 -3.31
C ARG A 558 -21.76 -25.64 -2.29
N ASN A 559 -22.96 -26.21 -2.15
CA ASN A 559 -23.17 -27.40 -1.31
C ASN A 559 -22.47 -28.65 -1.87
N GLU A 560 -22.47 -28.84 -3.20
CA GLU A 560 -21.67 -29.89 -3.85
C GLU A 560 -20.17 -29.68 -3.60
N ALA A 561 -19.69 -28.43 -3.65
CA ALA A 561 -18.30 -28.09 -3.31
C ALA A 561 -17.98 -28.49 -1.86
N PHE A 562 -18.89 -28.25 -0.93
CA PHE A 562 -18.73 -28.64 0.47
C PHE A 562 -18.57 -30.16 0.62
N HIS A 563 -19.48 -30.95 0.05
CA HIS A 563 -19.39 -32.41 0.13
C HIS A 563 -18.13 -32.96 -0.55
N LEU A 564 -17.74 -32.40 -1.70
CA LEU A 564 -16.49 -32.76 -2.38
C LEU A 564 -15.27 -32.43 -1.51
N THR A 565 -15.27 -31.28 -0.84
CA THR A 565 -14.18 -30.88 0.08
C THR A 565 -14.03 -31.87 1.23
N ILE A 566 -15.14 -32.25 1.87
CA ILE A 566 -15.16 -33.23 2.96
C ILE A 566 -14.68 -34.60 2.46
N GLN A 567 -15.10 -35.02 1.26
CA GLN A 567 -14.64 -36.27 0.66
C GLN A 567 -13.13 -36.30 0.43
N LEU A 568 -12.56 -35.22 -0.10
CA LEU A 568 -11.12 -35.10 -0.34
C LEU A 568 -10.33 -35.04 0.96
N LEU A 569 -10.82 -34.32 1.98
CA LEU A 569 -10.20 -34.31 3.32
C LEU A 569 -10.20 -35.70 3.95
N ASN A 570 -11.32 -36.42 3.88
CA ASN A 570 -11.39 -37.78 4.41
C ASN A 570 -10.40 -38.71 3.70
N ARG A 571 -10.26 -38.59 2.37
CA ARG A 571 -9.28 -39.36 1.60
C ARG A 571 -7.84 -39.08 2.05
N LEU A 572 -7.50 -37.83 2.35
CA LEU A 572 -6.18 -37.46 2.87
C LEU A 572 -5.95 -38.02 4.28
N PHE A 573 -6.93 -37.88 5.18
CA PHE A 573 -6.80 -38.38 6.56
C PHE A 573 -6.84 -39.90 6.70
N GLN A 574 -7.25 -40.64 5.66
CA GLN A 574 -7.16 -42.11 5.62
C GLN A 574 -5.74 -42.62 5.32
N GLN A 575 -4.82 -41.75 4.90
CA GLN A 575 -3.43 -42.13 4.68
C GLN A 575 -2.70 -42.31 6.02
N GLU A 576 -1.76 -43.26 6.11
CA GLU A 576 -1.00 -43.52 7.34
C GLU A 576 -0.20 -42.28 7.80
N ASP A 577 0.30 -41.48 6.86
CA ASP A 577 0.88 -40.15 7.11
C ASP A 577 0.35 -39.13 6.09
N PRO A 578 -0.72 -38.38 6.44
CA PRO A 578 -1.36 -37.41 5.56
C PRO A 578 -0.45 -36.25 5.11
N LEU A 579 0.68 -36.05 5.80
CA LEU A 579 1.58 -34.90 5.61
C LEU A 579 3.00 -35.28 5.19
N SER A 580 3.23 -36.57 4.93
CA SER A 580 4.51 -37.11 4.42
C SER A 580 5.04 -36.37 3.19
N GLU A 581 4.14 -35.99 2.26
CA GLU A 581 4.49 -35.28 1.02
C GLU A 581 4.13 -33.78 1.04
N ILE A 582 4.95 -32.97 0.35
CA ILE A 582 4.70 -31.51 0.20
C ILE A 582 3.39 -31.25 -0.54
N GLU A 583 3.05 -32.09 -1.52
CA GLU A 583 1.82 -31.98 -2.30
C GLU A 583 0.59 -32.20 -1.43
N SER A 584 0.56 -33.29 -0.64
CA SER A 584 -0.52 -33.55 0.34
C SER A 584 -0.67 -32.41 1.34
N SER A 585 0.45 -31.85 1.82
CA SER A 585 0.42 -30.67 2.69
C SER A 585 -0.12 -29.40 1.99
N ARG A 586 0.05 -29.24 0.68
CA ARG A 586 -0.51 -28.11 -0.10
C ARG A 586 -2.00 -28.33 -0.36
N GLU A 587 -2.39 -29.57 -0.65
CA GLU A 587 -3.77 -29.96 -0.85
C GLU A 587 -4.59 -29.75 0.43
N LEU A 588 -4.11 -30.20 1.59
CA LEU A 588 -4.79 -29.98 2.88
C LEU A 588 -5.06 -28.49 3.14
N ASN A 589 -4.04 -27.63 2.98
CA ASN A 589 -4.22 -26.18 3.11
C ASN A 589 -5.30 -25.62 2.19
N TYR A 590 -5.31 -26.07 0.93
CA TYR A 590 -6.27 -25.63 -0.06
C TYR A 590 -7.69 -26.07 0.29
N LEU A 591 -7.87 -27.29 0.78
CA LEU A 591 -9.16 -27.82 1.20
C LEU A 591 -9.69 -27.09 2.45
N LEU A 592 -8.83 -26.84 3.46
CA LEU A 592 -9.21 -26.04 4.63
C LEU A 592 -9.56 -24.58 4.25
N SER A 593 -8.77 -23.96 3.35
CA SER A 593 -9.10 -22.64 2.80
C SER A 593 -10.43 -22.63 2.05
N THR A 594 -10.75 -23.73 1.35
CA THR A 594 -12.02 -23.90 0.66
C THR A 594 -13.18 -24.01 1.67
N LEU A 595 -13.03 -24.79 2.74
CA LEU A 595 -14.02 -24.84 3.83
C LEU A 595 -14.28 -23.46 4.42
N LYS A 596 -13.22 -22.71 4.78
CA LYS A 596 -13.33 -21.33 5.28
C LYS A 596 -14.22 -20.46 4.39
N LYS A 597 -13.99 -20.48 3.07
CA LYS A 597 -14.78 -19.69 2.11
C LYS A 597 -16.24 -20.15 2.01
N LEU A 598 -16.49 -21.46 2.09
CA LEU A 598 -17.85 -22.00 2.10
C LEU A 598 -18.61 -21.53 3.34
N VAL A 599 -17.96 -21.51 4.51
CA VAL A 599 -18.54 -20.97 5.75
C VAL A 599 -18.85 -19.48 5.60
N ILE A 600 -17.92 -18.68 5.04
CA ILE A 600 -18.14 -17.25 4.78
C ILE A 600 -19.35 -17.02 3.85
N LYS A 601 -19.52 -17.89 2.85
CA LYS A 601 -20.62 -17.89 1.88
C LYS A 601 -21.93 -18.51 2.41
N ASP A 602 -22.08 -18.61 3.74
CA ASP A 602 -23.30 -19.06 4.44
C ASP A 602 -23.75 -20.50 4.12
N ILE A 603 -22.84 -21.38 3.69
CA ILE A 603 -23.14 -22.81 3.61
C ILE A 603 -23.25 -23.40 5.01
N ARG A 604 -24.30 -24.19 5.26
CA ARG A 604 -24.48 -24.87 6.54
C ARG A 604 -23.45 -25.98 6.68
N VAL A 605 -22.47 -25.75 7.54
CA VAL A 605 -21.30 -26.63 7.74
C VAL A 605 -21.45 -27.60 8.91
N ALA A 606 -22.43 -27.37 9.80
CA ALA A 606 -22.62 -28.10 11.05
C ALA A 606 -23.22 -29.51 10.83
N ASN A 607 -22.48 -30.43 10.23
CA ASN A 607 -22.80 -31.86 10.21
C ASN A 607 -21.70 -32.67 10.91
N ASP A 608 -22.03 -33.89 11.35
CA ASP A 608 -21.11 -34.76 12.11
C ASP A 608 -19.78 -34.98 11.37
N LYS A 609 -19.84 -35.11 10.03
CA LYS A 609 -18.64 -35.29 9.19
C LYS A 609 -17.72 -34.08 9.22
N PHE A 610 -18.27 -32.86 9.21
CA PHE A 610 -17.47 -31.64 9.32
C PHE A 610 -16.79 -31.56 10.68
N ILE A 611 -17.53 -31.79 11.76
CA ILE A 611 -17.00 -31.81 13.12
C ILE A 611 -15.85 -32.83 13.20
N GLU A 612 -16.06 -34.04 12.69
CA GLU A 612 -15.01 -35.08 12.61
C GLU A 612 -13.77 -34.59 11.85
N MET A 613 -13.91 -33.95 10.68
CA MET A 613 -12.77 -33.45 9.91
C MET A 613 -12.02 -32.32 10.62
N ILE A 614 -12.73 -31.44 11.32
CA ILE A 614 -12.11 -30.35 12.08
C ILE A 614 -11.39 -30.90 13.32
N ASN A 615 -11.96 -31.87 14.05
CA ASN A 615 -11.28 -32.53 15.16
C ASN A 615 -9.98 -33.23 14.72
N LYS A 616 -10.02 -33.95 13.60
CA LYS A 616 -8.78 -34.50 12.99
C LYS A 616 -7.77 -33.41 12.67
N SER A 617 -8.23 -32.26 12.18
CA SER A 617 -7.34 -31.12 11.88
C SER A 617 -6.76 -30.47 13.14
N ILE A 618 -7.51 -30.39 14.24
CA ILE A 618 -7.04 -29.90 15.55
C ILE A 618 -5.98 -30.85 16.11
N TYR A 619 -6.23 -32.17 16.04
CA TYR A 619 -5.27 -33.18 16.48
C TYR A 619 -3.92 -33.06 15.73
N LEU A 620 -3.94 -32.75 14.43
CA LEU A 620 -2.71 -32.51 13.67
C LEU A 620 -1.91 -31.29 14.15
N LEU A 621 -2.50 -30.35 14.89
CA LEU A 621 -1.79 -29.16 15.38
C LEU A 621 -0.70 -29.48 16.41
N HIS A 622 -0.76 -30.65 17.06
CA HIS A 622 0.29 -31.12 17.96
C HIS A 622 1.64 -31.27 17.25
N ASP A 623 1.63 -31.83 16.03
CA ASP A 623 2.84 -32.09 15.24
C ASP A 623 3.05 -31.08 14.10
N SER A 624 1.97 -30.40 13.67
CA SER A 624 1.96 -29.48 12.54
C SER A 624 1.42 -28.10 12.92
N PRO A 625 2.14 -27.33 13.75
CA PRO A 625 1.72 -26.01 14.23
C PRO A 625 1.56 -24.97 13.12
N TRP A 626 2.12 -25.20 11.94
CA TRP A 626 1.98 -24.33 10.77
C TRP A 626 0.54 -24.31 10.20
N LEU A 627 -0.31 -25.29 10.55
CA LEU A 627 -1.73 -25.34 10.16
C LEU A 627 -2.64 -24.45 11.02
N THR A 628 -2.15 -23.99 12.18
CA THR A 628 -2.97 -23.37 13.24
C THR A 628 -3.85 -22.23 12.73
N TYR A 629 -3.33 -21.33 11.89
CA TYR A 629 -4.13 -20.22 11.36
C TYR A 629 -5.32 -20.69 10.55
N GLN A 630 -5.17 -21.71 9.69
CA GLN A 630 -6.29 -22.18 8.87
C GLN A 630 -7.39 -22.77 9.74
N VAL A 631 -7.03 -23.61 10.71
CA VAL A 631 -7.98 -24.22 11.65
C VAL A 631 -8.66 -23.15 12.51
N CYS A 632 -7.90 -22.25 13.15
CA CYS A 632 -8.46 -21.18 13.97
C CYS A 632 -9.35 -20.24 13.15
N SER A 633 -8.97 -19.93 11.90
CA SER A 633 -9.79 -19.08 11.04
C SER A 633 -11.13 -19.69 10.66
N ILE A 634 -11.22 -21.03 10.53
CA ILE A 634 -12.50 -21.72 10.32
C ILE A 634 -13.31 -21.67 11.61
N LEU A 635 -12.70 -22.00 12.76
CA LEU A 635 -13.36 -22.01 14.06
C LEU A 635 -13.95 -20.63 14.41
N SER A 636 -13.23 -19.54 14.11
CA SER A 636 -13.69 -18.16 14.32
C SER A 636 -14.96 -17.78 13.53
N LEU A 637 -15.36 -18.59 12.56
CA LEU A 637 -16.57 -18.37 11.77
C LEU A 637 -17.77 -19.20 12.29
N LEU A 638 -17.56 -20.09 13.26
CA LEU A 638 -18.58 -20.94 13.85
C LEU A 638 -19.26 -20.25 15.05
N SER A 639 -20.37 -20.80 15.52
CA SER A 639 -21.01 -20.29 16.75
C SER A 639 -20.17 -20.63 17.98
N SER A 640 -20.15 -19.74 18.98
CA SER A 640 -19.43 -20.00 20.23
C SER A 640 -19.92 -21.25 20.95
N GLU A 641 -21.23 -21.55 20.90
CA GLU A 641 -21.80 -22.79 21.46
C GLU A 641 -21.16 -24.05 20.84
N MET A 642 -21.02 -24.10 19.52
CA MET A 642 -20.38 -25.23 18.84
C MET A 642 -18.91 -25.33 19.21
N VAL A 643 -18.19 -24.20 19.28
CA VAL A 643 -16.76 -24.20 19.66
C VAL A 643 -16.55 -24.67 21.09
N HIS A 644 -17.39 -24.23 22.02
CA HIS A 644 -17.32 -24.63 23.42
C HIS A 644 -17.61 -26.12 23.61
N ASN A 645 -18.61 -26.66 22.91
CA ASN A 645 -19.04 -28.04 23.11
C ASN A 645 -18.17 -29.07 22.37
N GLU A 646 -17.80 -28.79 21.12
CA GLU A 646 -17.19 -29.80 20.22
C GLU A 646 -15.66 -29.70 20.14
N PHE A 647 -15.08 -28.50 20.32
CA PHE A 647 -13.68 -28.23 19.95
C PHE A 647 -12.81 -27.77 21.12
N LEU A 648 -13.39 -27.11 22.12
CA LEU A 648 -12.64 -26.54 23.25
C LEU A 648 -11.80 -27.56 24.05
N PRO A 649 -12.27 -28.81 24.31
CA PRO A 649 -11.48 -29.80 25.03
C PRO A 649 -10.13 -30.11 24.37
N ASP A 650 -10.07 -30.14 23.04
CA ASP A 650 -8.86 -30.43 22.27
C ASP A 650 -7.97 -29.18 22.08
N LEU A 651 -8.53 -27.97 22.18
CA LEU A 651 -7.78 -26.72 22.07
C LEU A 651 -7.03 -26.36 23.35
N ILE A 652 -7.59 -26.66 24.53
CA ILE A 652 -6.98 -26.30 25.84
C ILE A 652 -5.56 -26.88 26.00
N PRO A 653 -5.29 -28.17 25.71
CA PRO A 653 -3.95 -28.74 25.83
C PRO A 653 -2.90 -28.03 24.97
N LEU A 654 -3.27 -27.48 23.81
CA LEU A 654 -2.33 -26.79 22.92
C LEU A 654 -1.68 -25.56 23.56
N VAL A 655 -2.38 -24.90 24.49
CA VAL A 655 -1.90 -23.69 25.17
C VAL A 655 -1.50 -23.90 26.62
N LEU A 656 -2.00 -24.94 27.30
CA LEU A 656 -1.64 -25.19 28.70
C LEU A 656 -0.49 -26.19 28.86
N ASP A 657 -0.36 -27.15 27.94
CA ASP A 657 0.69 -28.16 28.02
C ASP A 657 2.01 -27.62 27.47
N SER A 658 3.05 -27.60 28.30
CA SER A 658 4.39 -27.14 27.92
C SER A 658 5.03 -27.95 26.78
N ARG A 659 4.52 -29.15 26.48
CA ARG A 659 4.98 -29.96 25.33
C ARG A 659 4.52 -29.41 23.99
N PHE A 660 3.39 -28.69 23.96
CA PHE A 660 2.78 -28.15 22.74
C PHE A 660 2.86 -26.63 22.68
N ASN A 661 2.79 -25.96 23.83
CA ASN A 661 2.96 -24.52 24.01
C ASN A 661 4.44 -24.10 23.86
N ILE A 662 4.98 -24.25 22.65
CA ILE A 662 6.38 -23.94 22.31
C ILE A 662 6.44 -22.81 21.27
N PHE A 663 5.48 -22.76 20.35
CA PHE A 663 5.49 -21.82 19.23
C PHE A 663 4.65 -20.59 19.53
N ALA A 664 5.29 -19.44 19.69
CA ALA A 664 4.61 -18.15 19.87
C ALA A 664 3.53 -17.89 18.81
N TYR A 665 3.77 -18.30 17.55
CA TYR A 665 2.79 -18.25 16.47
C TYR A 665 1.52 -19.06 16.76
N GLN A 666 1.66 -20.32 17.20
CA GLN A 666 0.51 -21.18 17.50
C GLN A 666 -0.26 -20.63 18.70
N ASN A 667 0.47 -20.29 19.77
CA ASN A 667 -0.11 -19.71 20.98
C ASN A 667 -0.93 -18.46 20.68
N TYR A 668 -0.36 -17.53 19.92
CA TYR A 668 -1.02 -16.28 19.54
C TYR A 668 -2.39 -16.53 18.90
N GLN A 669 -2.43 -17.42 17.90
CA GLN A 669 -3.64 -17.72 17.14
C GLN A 669 -4.71 -18.41 18.00
N VAL A 670 -4.32 -19.38 18.83
CA VAL A 670 -5.26 -20.09 19.71
C VAL A 670 -5.80 -19.17 20.80
N TRP A 671 -4.97 -18.34 21.45
CA TRP A 671 -5.44 -17.40 22.46
C TRP A 671 -6.40 -16.35 21.88
N LEU A 672 -6.15 -15.84 20.67
CA LEU A 672 -7.11 -14.94 20.01
C LEU A 672 -8.42 -15.63 19.64
N LEU A 673 -8.38 -16.91 19.23
CA LEU A 673 -9.60 -17.70 19.00
C LEU A 673 -10.41 -17.85 20.30
N LEU A 674 -9.74 -18.21 21.41
CA LEU A 674 -10.38 -18.32 22.72
C LEU A 674 -10.98 -16.98 23.16
N ALA A 675 -10.28 -15.87 22.88
CA ALA A 675 -10.76 -14.52 23.16
C ALA A 675 -12.00 -14.17 22.34
N HIS A 676 -12.01 -14.50 21.04
CA HIS A 676 -13.13 -14.27 20.12
C HIS A 676 -14.41 -14.99 20.57
N HIS A 677 -14.29 -16.25 21.01
CA HIS A 677 -15.42 -17.02 21.52
C HIS A 677 -15.71 -16.82 23.01
N LYS A 678 -14.96 -15.95 23.70
CA LYS A 678 -15.08 -15.67 25.15
C LYS A 678 -15.09 -16.96 25.97
N CYS A 679 -14.15 -17.87 25.68
CA CYS A 679 -14.05 -19.17 26.34
C CYS A 679 -13.58 -19.00 27.80
N ASP A 680 -14.52 -19.02 28.74
CA ASP A 680 -14.25 -18.74 30.15
C ASP A 680 -14.04 -20.04 30.95
N VAL A 681 -12.78 -20.44 31.12
CA VAL A 681 -12.39 -21.65 31.86
C VAL A 681 -11.34 -21.30 32.92
N GLU A 682 -11.49 -21.85 34.12
CA GLU A 682 -10.67 -21.49 35.30
C GLU A 682 -9.17 -21.67 35.07
N ASN A 683 -8.74 -22.83 34.56
CA ASN A 683 -7.33 -23.12 34.28
C ASN A 683 -6.72 -22.17 33.23
N LEU A 684 -7.49 -21.77 32.21
CA LEU A 684 -7.05 -20.79 31.21
C LEU A 684 -6.87 -19.40 31.82
N ARG A 685 -7.80 -18.97 32.69
CA ARG A 685 -7.68 -17.69 33.41
C ARG A 685 -6.45 -17.66 34.31
N GLU A 686 -6.28 -18.68 35.15
CA GLU A 686 -5.14 -18.76 36.07
C GLU A 686 -3.80 -18.73 35.32
N PHE A 687 -3.70 -19.50 34.23
CA PHE A 687 -2.51 -19.50 33.40
C PHE A 687 -2.27 -18.13 32.75
N ALA A 688 -3.29 -17.52 32.16
CA ALA A 688 -3.16 -16.21 31.52
C ALA A 688 -2.75 -15.12 32.53
N ILE A 689 -3.32 -15.11 33.74
CA ILE A 689 -2.96 -14.18 34.81
C ILE A 689 -1.49 -14.35 35.21
N ASP A 690 -1.04 -15.58 35.47
CA ASP A 690 0.36 -15.86 35.83
C ASP A 690 1.33 -15.40 34.73
N GLN A 691 1.03 -15.66 33.46
CA GLN A 691 1.88 -15.24 32.35
C GLN A 691 1.90 -13.71 32.15
N ILE A 692 0.76 -13.03 32.30
CA ILE A 692 0.66 -11.56 32.24
C ILE A 692 1.39 -10.89 33.42
N GLU A 693 1.41 -11.55 34.59
CA GLU A 693 2.17 -11.09 35.74
C GLU A 693 3.69 -11.25 35.55
N ARG A 694 4.14 -12.40 35.04
CA ARG A 694 5.55 -12.64 34.71
C ARG A 694 6.06 -11.72 33.61
N ASN A 695 5.25 -11.47 32.59
CA ASN A 695 5.56 -10.61 31.45
C ASN A 695 6.90 -10.95 30.77
N ASP A 696 7.11 -12.24 30.46
CA ASP A 696 8.34 -12.73 29.83
C ASP A 696 8.50 -12.20 28.39
N GLN A 697 9.61 -11.50 28.14
CA GLN A 697 9.93 -10.94 26.81
C GLN A 697 10.09 -12.01 25.73
N THR A 698 10.40 -13.26 26.09
CA THR A 698 10.54 -14.36 25.13
C THR A 698 9.19 -14.87 24.59
N ASN A 699 8.10 -14.63 25.30
CA ASN A 699 6.73 -15.02 24.92
C ASN A 699 5.83 -13.78 24.71
N GLU A 700 6.41 -12.70 24.21
CA GLU A 700 5.73 -11.43 24.05
C GLU A 700 4.40 -11.55 23.26
N ALA A 701 4.41 -12.33 22.19
CA ALA A 701 3.22 -12.52 21.36
C ALA A 701 2.11 -13.29 22.10
N GLY A 702 2.45 -14.37 22.80
CA GLY A 702 1.49 -15.13 23.59
C GLY A 702 0.87 -14.29 24.70
N ILE A 703 1.69 -13.53 25.43
CA ILE A 703 1.21 -12.63 26.50
C ILE A 703 0.30 -11.55 25.93
N ALA A 704 0.64 -10.97 24.78
CA ALA A 704 -0.20 -9.95 24.13
C ALA A 704 -1.58 -10.51 23.75
N ALA A 705 -1.66 -11.75 23.26
CA ALA A 705 -2.94 -12.42 22.99
C ALA A 705 -3.70 -12.77 24.29
N MET A 706 -3.00 -13.18 25.35
CA MET A 706 -3.61 -13.43 26.67
C MET A 706 -4.20 -12.16 27.29
N ILE A 707 -3.62 -10.98 27.06
CA ILE A 707 -4.18 -9.70 27.49
C ILE A 707 -5.55 -9.47 26.83
N ILE A 708 -5.66 -9.72 25.53
CA ILE A 708 -6.91 -9.63 24.78
C ILE A 708 -7.93 -10.64 25.30
N TYR A 709 -7.50 -11.89 25.55
CA TYR A 709 -8.32 -12.93 26.15
C TYR A 709 -8.88 -12.53 27.51
N MET A 710 -8.01 -12.12 28.45
CA MET A 710 -8.45 -11.76 29.80
C MET A 710 -9.46 -10.62 29.79
N CYS A 711 -9.26 -9.61 28.94
CA CYS A 711 -10.20 -8.50 28.82
C CYS A 711 -11.50 -8.89 28.07
N SER A 712 -11.53 -10.01 27.35
CA SER A 712 -12.75 -10.50 26.69
C SER A 712 -13.61 -11.36 27.62
N VAL A 713 -13.01 -12.11 28.54
CA VAL A 713 -13.71 -12.92 29.56
C VAL A 713 -14.02 -12.14 30.83
N ASP A 714 -13.11 -11.27 31.28
CA ASP A 714 -13.31 -10.35 32.39
C ASP A 714 -13.05 -8.90 31.94
N PRO A 715 -14.11 -8.15 31.58
CA PRO A 715 -13.97 -6.76 31.19
C PRO A 715 -13.27 -5.89 32.24
N HIS A 716 -13.37 -6.18 33.54
CA HIS A 716 -12.74 -5.35 34.57
C HIS A 716 -11.21 -5.47 34.59
N TYR A 717 -10.66 -6.50 33.94
CA TYR A 717 -9.23 -6.75 33.84
C TYR A 717 -8.48 -5.62 33.12
N HIS A 718 -9.16 -4.81 32.30
CA HIS A 718 -8.56 -3.62 31.67
C HIS A 718 -7.94 -2.65 32.68
N ARG A 719 -8.41 -2.64 33.95
CA ARG A 719 -7.86 -1.80 35.03
C ARG A 719 -6.45 -2.25 35.42
N ILE A 720 -6.21 -3.56 35.47
CA ILE A 720 -4.90 -4.15 35.75
C ILE A 720 -3.95 -3.85 34.59
N ILE A 721 -4.44 -4.00 33.36
CA ILE A 721 -3.68 -3.65 32.16
C ILE A 721 -3.30 -2.16 32.17
N ASN A 722 -4.24 -1.24 32.47
CA ASN A 722 -3.95 0.19 32.54
C ASN A 722 -2.91 0.53 33.62
N ARG A 723 -2.99 -0.12 34.79
CA ARG A 723 -1.97 0.02 35.84
C ARG A 723 -0.59 -0.40 35.32
N LYS A 724 -0.46 -1.59 34.71
CA LYS A 724 0.81 -2.07 34.13
C LYS A 724 1.31 -1.16 33.01
N PHE A 725 0.39 -0.60 32.23
CA PHE A 725 0.67 0.38 31.19
C PHE A 725 1.26 1.67 31.78
N THR A 726 0.67 2.16 32.88
CA THR A 726 1.15 3.35 33.64
C THR A 726 2.52 3.13 34.27
N GLU A 727 2.80 1.91 34.73
CA GLU A 727 4.11 1.47 35.22
C GLU A 727 5.17 1.38 34.10
N GLY A 728 4.79 1.59 32.83
CA GLY A 728 5.70 1.58 31.67
C GLY A 728 6.10 0.17 31.19
N LYS A 729 5.44 -0.89 31.68
CA LYS A 729 5.82 -2.28 31.41
C LYS A 729 5.74 -2.67 29.92
N TYR A 730 4.91 -1.97 29.14
CA TYR A 730 4.68 -2.29 27.73
C TYR A 730 5.31 -1.29 26.75
N GLN A 731 6.06 -0.30 27.23
CA GLN A 731 6.60 0.77 26.37
C GLN A 731 7.70 0.29 25.41
N HIS A 732 8.36 -0.82 25.74
CA HIS A 732 9.53 -1.33 25.02
C HIS A 732 9.21 -2.11 23.75
N SER A 733 7.94 -2.49 23.55
CA SER A 733 7.51 -3.20 22.36
C SER A 733 6.25 -2.59 21.75
N TYR A 734 6.33 -2.30 20.44
CA TYR A 734 5.18 -1.88 19.65
C TYR A 734 4.05 -2.92 19.73
N PHE A 735 4.38 -4.20 19.54
CA PHE A 735 3.39 -5.27 19.39
C PHE A 735 2.54 -5.43 20.65
N GLN A 736 3.19 -5.61 21.81
CA GLN A 736 2.48 -5.70 23.08
C GLN A 736 1.74 -4.42 23.46
N ALA A 737 2.31 -3.24 23.19
CA ALA A 737 1.65 -1.95 23.44
C ALA A 737 0.37 -1.80 22.63
N ARG A 738 0.39 -2.22 21.35
CA ARG A 738 -0.77 -2.15 20.46
C ARG A 738 -1.92 -3.01 20.95
N LEU A 739 -1.67 -4.28 21.29
CA LEU A 739 -2.71 -5.18 21.78
C LEU A 739 -3.25 -4.73 23.15
N SER A 740 -2.38 -4.24 24.02
CA SER A 740 -2.80 -3.67 25.31
C SER A 740 -3.68 -2.43 25.13
N LEU A 741 -3.43 -1.61 24.10
CA LEU A 741 -4.29 -0.46 23.77
C LEU A 741 -5.66 -0.90 23.26
N ILE A 742 -5.71 -1.92 22.39
CA ILE A 742 -6.98 -2.50 21.90
C ILE A 742 -7.81 -3.05 23.08
N ALA A 743 -7.16 -3.72 24.03
CA ALA A 743 -7.80 -4.26 25.23
C ALA A 743 -8.45 -3.17 26.11
N GLN A 744 -7.90 -1.95 26.05
CA GLN A 744 -8.32 -0.80 26.85
C GLN A 744 -9.20 0.20 26.09
N ARG A 745 -9.65 -0.12 24.86
CA ARG A 745 -10.33 0.85 23.99
C ARG A 745 -11.61 1.44 24.56
N THR A 746 -12.25 0.79 25.52
CA THR A 746 -13.47 1.27 26.19
C THR A 746 -13.19 2.33 27.26
N LEU A 747 -11.94 2.44 27.74
CA LEU A 747 -11.54 3.45 28.71
C LEU A 747 -11.62 4.85 28.13
N GLU A 748 -11.88 5.84 29.00
CA GLU A 748 -11.76 7.24 28.62
C GLU A 748 -10.32 7.57 28.22
N ILE A 749 -10.15 8.32 27.14
CA ILE A 749 -8.84 8.66 26.56
C ILE A 749 -7.95 9.38 27.60
N SER A 750 -8.54 10.20 28.46
CA SER A 750 -7.87 10.92 29.55
C SER A 750 -7.20 9.98 30.58
N SER A 751 -7.69 8.75 30.70
CA SER A 751 -7.17 7.75 31.65
C SER A 751 -6.00 6.92 31.09
N ILE A 752 -5.71 7.05 29.79
CA ILE A 752 -4.63 6.33 29.12
C ILE A 752 -3.37 7.21 29.15
N PRO A 753 -2.27 6.77 29.78
CA PRO A 753 -1.07 7.58 29.92
C PRO A 753 -0.28 7.64 28.60
N VAL A 754 -0.64 8.59 27.72
CA VAL A 754 -0.09 8.74 26.36
C VAL A 754 1.45 8.85 26.35
N ASP A 755 2.05 9.48 27.35
CA ASP A 755 3.50 9.62 27.47
C ASP A 755 4.23 8.31 27.79
N LYS A 756 3.51 7.30 28.27
CA LYS A 756 4.01 5.95 28.56
C LYS A 756 3.69 4.96 27.44
N ILE A 757 2.91 5.35 26.43
CA ILE A 757 2.67 4.55 25.23
C ILE A 757 3.95 4.54 24.37
N HIS A 758 4.13 3.44 23.64
CA HIS A 758 5.07 3.37 22.53
C HIS A 758 4.96 4.60 21.60
N SER A 759 6.09 5.16 21.20
CA SER A 759 6.22 6.41 20.43
C SER A 759 5.28 6.49 19.23
N THR A 760 5.19 5.41 18.45
CA THR A 760 4.40 5.30 17.23
C THR A 760 2.91 5.07 17.45
N LEU A 761 2.45 4.95 18.69
CA LEU A 761 1.04 4.75 19.04
C LEU A 761 0.44 5.93 19.81
N LYS A 762 1.19 7.01 20.06
CA LYS A 762 0.71 8.15 20.86
C LYS A 762 -0.59 8.79 20.35
N LYS A 763 -0.81 8.77 19.03
CA LYS A 763 -2.02 9.31 18.39
C LYS A 763 -3.14 8.27 18.25
N ALA A 764 -2.86 6.98 18.49
CA ALA A 764 -3.83 5.90 18.29
C ALA A 764 -5.01 5.86 19.28
N PRO A 765 -4.89 6.22 20.58
CA PRO A 765 -5.99 6.06 21.54
C PRO A 765 -7.32 6.68 21.13
N THR A 766 -7.29 7.87 20.52
CA THR A 766 -8.51 8.57 20.05
C THR A 766 -9.24 7.77 18.97
N PHE A 767 -8.49 7.16 18.04
CA PHE A 767 -9.03 6.37 16.95
C PHE A 767 -9.45 4.98 17.43
N THR A 768 -8.65 4.32 18.24
CA THR A 768 -9.00 3.01 18.81
C THR A 768 -10.24 3.09 19.70
N ASN A 769 -10.42 4.17 20.46
CA ASN A 769 -11.63 4.41 21.26
C ASN A 769 -12.91 4.54 20.43
N SER A 770 -12.82 5.01 19.17
CA SER A 770 -13.98 5.04 18.27
C SER A 770 -14.53 3.63 17.93
N PHE A 771 -13.77 2.58 18.22
CA PHE A 771 -14.15 1.18 18.06
C PHE A 771 -14.55 0.52 19.39
N LYS A 772 -14.82 1.28 20.45
CA LYS A 772 -15.19 0.76 21.78
C LYS A 772 -16.36 -0.21 21.77
N ASP A 773 -17.32 -0.03 20.86
CA ASP A 773 -18.53 -0.84 20.75
C ASP A 773 -18.36 -2.09 19.86
N LYS A 774 -17.18 -2.29 19.26
CA LYS A 774 -16.84 -3.50 18.50
C LYS A 774 -16.30 -4.60 19.41
N GLU A 775 -16.30 -5.85 18.93
CA GLU A 775 -15.64 -6.97 19.62
C GLU A 775 -14.11 -6.79 19.68
N LEU A 776 -13.47 -7.41 20.68
CA LEU A 776 -12.00 -7.30 20.88
C LEU A 776 -11.18 -7.97 19.78
N VAL A 777 -11.75 -9.02 19.19
CA VAL A 777 -11.16 -9.77 18.09
C VAL A 777 -12.19 -9.81 16.98
N LEU A 778 -11.94 -9.07 15.90
CA LEU A 778 -12.78 -9.09 14.72
C LEU A 778 -12.61 -10.42 13.98
N SER A 779 -13.71 -10.97 13.49
CA SER A 779 -13.64 -12.16 12.66
C SER A 779 -13.12 -11.79 11.28
N PRO A 780 -12.47 -12.72 10.55
CA PRO A 780 -12.14 -12.51 9.14
C PRO A 780 -13.37 -12.09 8.31
N ARG A 781 -14.57 -12.54 8.69
CA ARG A 781 -15.84 -12.22 8.03
C ARG A 781 -16.18 -10.72 8.07
N ASP A 782 -15.79 -10.03 9.13
CA ASP A 782 -16.05 -8.60 9.30
C ASP A 782 -15.27 -7.75 8.28
N PHE A 783 -14.09 -8.22 7.89
CA PHE A 783 -13.29 -7.62 6.83
C PHE A 783 -13.85 -7.92 5.43
N TYR A 784 -14.41 -9.11 5.22
CA TYR A 784 -15.02 -9.52 3.95
C TYR A 784 -16.36 -8.84 3.64
N ARG A 785 -17.13 -8.42 4.66
CA ARG A 785 -18.42 -7.74 4.48
C ARG A 785 -18.31 -6.23 4.23
N SER A 786 -17.17 -5.61 4.55
CA SER A 786 -17.01 -4.16 4.36
C SER A 786 -16.78 -3.72 2.91
N GLU A 787 -16.44 -4.63 1.99
CA GLU A 787 -16.12 -4.28 0.60
C GLU A 787 -16.56 -5.38 -0.38
N ASP A 788 -17.71 -5.16 -1.05
CA ASP A 788 -18.24 -5.96 -2.18
C ASP A 788 -17.34 -5.99 -3.43
N THR A 789 -16.08 -5.56 -3.34
CA THR A 789 -15.17 -5.41 -4.49
C THR A 789 -13.72 -5.87 -4.26
N ILE A 790 -13.36 -6.41 -3.09
CA ILE A 790 -12.00 -7.01 -2.89
C ILE A 790 -12.00 -8.54 -3.03
N ASN A 791 -13.18 -9.16 -3.15
CA ASN A 791 -13.31 -10.63 -3.13
C ASN A 791 -12.83 -11.38 -4.39
N ASP A 792 -12.28 -10.68 -5.38
CA ASP A 792 -11.61 -11.34 -6.51
C ASP A 792 -10.12 -11.62 -6.25
N GLN A 793 -9.51 -11.01 -5.23
CA GLN A 793 -8.04 -10.98 -5.13
C GLN A 793 -7.38 -12.16 -4.44
N LEU A 794 -8.12 -12.97 -3.67
CA LEU A 794 -7.54 -14.20 -3.13
C LEU A 794 -7.63 -15.36 -4.12
N TYR A 795 -8.71 -15.49 -4.92
CA TYR A 795 -8.84 -16.62 -5.86
C TYR A 795 -9.85 -16.42 -7.03
N SER A 796 -9.74 -15.37 -7.85
CA SER A 796 -10.31 -15.35 -9.21
C SER A 796 -9.29 -14.75 -10.18
N LEU A 797 -9.18 -15.14 -11.47
CA LEU A 797 -9.78 -16.22 -12.24
C LEU A 797 -8.68 -16.79 -13.14
#